data_AF-A0A8C8ZHL4-F1
#
_entry.id   AF-A0A8C8ZHL4-F1
#
_cell.length_a   1.000
_cell.length_b   1.000
_cell.length_c   1.000
_cell.angle_alpha   90.00
_cell.angle_beta   90.00
_cell.angle_gamma   90.00
#
_symmetry.space_group_name_H-M   'P 1'
#
loop_
_entity.id
_entity.type
_entity.pdbx_description
1 polymer ?
#
loop_
_entity_poly.entity_id
_entity_poly.type
_entity_poly.pdbx_seq_one_letter_code
_entity_poly.pdbx_strand_id
1 'polypeptide(L)'
;MDPDPQAGVQVGMRVVRGVDWKWGQQDGGEGGVGTVVELGRHGSPSTPDRTVVVQWDQGTRTNYRAGYQGAHDLLLYDNAQIGVRHPNIICDCCKRHGLRGMRWKCRVCFDYDLCTQCYMHNKHDLTHAFERYETAHSRPVTLSPRQGLPRIPLRGIFQGAKVVRGPDWEWGSQDGKPAELQRRVSADGQPFQHGDKVKCLLDTDVLREMQEGHGGWNPRMAEFIGQTGTVHRITDRGDVRVQFNHETRWTFHPGALTKHNSFWVGDVVRVIDDLDAVKRLQAGHGEWTDDMAPALGRVGKVVKVFGDGNLRVAVGGQRWTFSPSCLAAYRPEEDANLDVAERARENKSSLSVALDKLRAQKGDPEHPGRLVVEVVLGNMARALDLLQRHPEQVDTKNQGRTALQVAAYLGQVELVRLLLQARAGVDLPDDEGNTALHYSALGNQPEAARVLLSAGCGADALNNTRSTALHVAVQRGFLEVVRVLCERGCDVNLPDAHADTPLHSAISAGAGASSIVEVLTEVPGVDVTATNSQGFTLLHHASLKGHALAVRKILARARQLVDAKKEDGFTALHLAALNNHREVAQILIREGRCDVNVRNRKLQSPLHLAVQQAHVGLVPLLVDAGCSVNAEDEEGDTALHVALQRHQMLPLVADGAGGDPGPLELLSRLQASGLPGGAELTAGAAVACFLALEGADVSYANHRGRSPLDLAAEGRLLEALQGCAQRFRVRAQDEEVHQMPSGHQQEAALRRLG
;
A
#
# COMPACT_ATOMS: atom_id res chain seq x y z
N MET A 1 -3.77 -44.89 45.71
CA MET A 1 -3.31 -44.32 44.44
C MET A 1 -4.14 -43.08 44.22
N ASP A 2 -3.48 -41.93 44.32
CA ASP A 2 -4.06 -40.62 44.03
C ASP A 2 -4.72 -40.60 42.65
N PRO A 3 -5.78 -39.80 42.46
CA PRO A 3 -6.43 -39.67 41.16
C PRO A 3 -5.39 -39.25 40.12
N ASP A 4 -5.44 -39.93 38.96
CA ASP A 4 -4.61 -39.64 37.79
C ASP A 4 -4.51 -38.11 37.57
N PRO A 5 -3.29 -37.51 37.59
CA PRO A 5 -3.08 -36.06 37.47
C PRO A 5 -3.54 -35.46 36.12
N GLN A 6 -4.08 -36.26 35.21
CA GLN A 6 -4.47 -35.89 33.85
C GLN A 6 -5.92 -35.39 33.69
N ALA A 7 -6.47 -34.70 34.68
CA ALA A 7 -7.58 -33.74 34.48
C ALA A 7 -7.06 -32.29 34.42
N GLY A 8 -5.82 -32.12 33.95
CA GLY A 8 -5.14 -30.83 33.82
C GLY A 8 -5.38 -30.17 32.46
N VAL A 9 -5.08 -28.87 32.39
CA VAL A 9 -4.98 -28.10 31.15
C VAL A 9 -3.99 -28.79 30.19
N GLN A 10 -4.36 -28.94 28.92
CA GLN A 10 -3.52 -29.59 27.90
C GLN A 10 -3.23 -28.65 26.72
N VAL A 11 -2.10 -28.87 26.07
CA VAL A 11 -1.74 -28.20 24.81
C VAL A 11 -2.79 -28.53 23.75
N GLY A 12 -3.26 -27.50 23.04
CA GLY A 12 -4.31 -27.56 22.02
C GLY A 12 -5.71 -27.25 22.54
N MET A 13 -5.92 -27.11 23.85
CA MET A 13 -7.21 -26.66 24.39
C MET A 13 -7.52 -25.23 23.98
N ARG A 14 -8.79 -24.95 23.65
CA ARG A 14 -9.29 -23.62 23.31
C ARG A 14 -9.86 -22.95 24.54
N VAL A 15 -9.40 -21.74 24.84
CA VAL A 15 -9.69 -21.03 26.09
C VAL A 15 -10.17 -19.60 25.85
N VAL A 16 -10.85 -19.04 26.85
CA VAL A 16 -11.23 -17.63 26.95
C VAL A 16 -10.81 -17.10 28.32
N ARG A 17 -10.84 -15.77 28.53
CA ARG A 17 -10.59 -15.18 29.85
C ARG A 17 -11.48 -15.79 30.93
N GLY A 18 -10.90 -16.02 32.11
CA GLY A 18 -11.56 -16.59 33.28
C GLY A 18 -11.86 -15.57 34.37
N VAL A 19 -12.33 -16.06 35.51
CA VAL A 19 -12.85 -15.24 36.61
C VAL A 19 -11.77 -14.41 37.31
N ASP A 20 -10.53 -14.89 37.36
CA ASP A 20 -9.42 -14.20 38.02
C ASP A 20 -8.62 -13.29 37.07
N TRP A 21 -9.14 -13.07 35.86
CA TRP A 21 -8.48 -12.29 34.82
C TRP A 21 -8.23 -10.84 35.24
N LYS A 22 -6.96 -10.43 35.18
CA LYS A 22 -6.52 -9.06 35.53
C LYS A 22 -5.64 -8.40 34.45
N TRP A 23 -5.58 -9.01 33.27
CA TRP A 23 -4.58 -8.69 32.24
C TRP A 23 -5.11 -7.74 31.14
N GLY A 24 -6.06 -6.86 31.49
CA GLY A 24 -6.64 -5.90 30.56
C GLY A 24 -7.28 -6.57 29.33
N GLN A 25 -6.84 -6.14 28.13
CA GLN A 25 -7.32 -6.64 26.84
C GLN A 25 -6.27 -7.48 26.08
N GLN A 26 -5.36 -8.16 26.78
CA GLN A 26 -4.34 -9.00 26.14
C GLN A 26 -4.91 -10.12 25.25
N ASP A 27 -6.14 -10.57 25.53
CA ASP A 27 -6.93 -11.54 24.76
C ASP A 27 -7.80 -10.90 23.65
N GLY A 28 -7.81 -9.57 23.52
CA GLY A 28 -8.57 -8.85 22.49
C GLY A 28 -9.94 -8.35 22.94
N GLY A 29 -10.17 -8.38 24.26
CA GLY A 29 -11.45 -8.04 24.86
C GLY A 29 -12.26 -9.29 25.21
N GLU A 30 -13.34 -9.09 25.96
CA GLU A 30 -14.18 -10.18 26.46
C GLU A 30 -14.76 -11.02 25.30
N GLY A 31 -14.59 -12.34 25.41
CA GLY A 31 -14.94 -13.30 24.36
C GLY A 31 -13.81 -13.62 23.37
N GLY A 32 -12.63 -13.01 23.51
CA GLY A 32 -11.43 -13.39 22.77
C GLY A 32 -11.01 -14.83 23.02
N VAL A 33 -10.80 -15.60 21.94
CA VAL A 33 -10.44 -17.02 22.01
C VAL A 33 -8.94 -17.22 21.78
N GLY A 34 -8.34 -18.14 22.52
CA GLY A 34 -6.94 -18.53 22.38
C GLY A 34 -6.74 -20.04 22.46
N THR A 35 -5.53 -20.48 22.11
CA THR A 35 -5.09 -21.88 22.16
C THR A 35 -3.98 -22.03 23.20
N VAL A 36 -4.08 -23.02 24.08
CA VAL A 36 -2.97 -23.39 24.97
C VAL A 36 -1.87 -24.02 24.13
N VAL A 37 -0.67 -23.44 24.14
CA VAL A 37 0.47 -23.91 23.33
C VAL A 37 1.60 -24.51 24.17
N GLU A 38 1.69 -24.14 25.44
CA GLU A 38 2.73 -24.64 26.35
C GLU A 38 2.19 -24.78 27.77
N LEU A 39 2.65 -25.81 28.48
CA LEU A 39 2.38 -26.00 29.91
C LEU A 39 3.64 -25.66 30.69
N GLY A 40 3.48 -24.86 31.74
CA GLY A 40 4.56 -24.50 32.64
C GLY A 40 5.14 -25.70 33.36
N ARG A 41 6.44 -25.62 33.68
CA ARG A 41 7.21 -26.72 34.27
C ARG A 41 7.94 -26.25 35.53
N HIS A 42 8.11 -27.17 36.47
CA HIS A 42 8.83 -26.89 37.71
C HIS A 42 10.28 -26.44 37.43
N GLY A 43 10.67 -25.28 37.97
CA GLY A 43 12.02 -24.72 37.79
C GLY A 43 12.22 -23.87 36.53
N SER A 44 11.21 -23.72 35.66
CA SER A 44 11.29 -22.80 34.52
C SER A 44 11.20 -21.33 35.00
N PRO A 45 12.16 -20.46 34.65
CA PRO A 45 12.12 -19.05 35.03
C PRO A 45 11.11 -18.23 34.20
N SER A 46 10.73 -18.71 33.02
CA SER A 46 9.80 -18.03 32.09
C SER A 46 8.38 -18.60 32.13
N THR A 47 8.24 -19.91 32.32
CA THR A 47 6.95 -20.62 32.36
C THR A 47 6.85 -21.54 33.60
N PRO A 48 6.70 -20.95 34.81
CA PRO A 48 6.68 -21.72 36.06
C PRO A 48 5.54 -22.74 36.14
N ASP A 49 5.67 -23.73 37.03
CA ASP A 49 4.62 -24.72 37.28
C ASP A 49 3.25 -24.07 37.57
N ARG A 50 2.16 -24.72 37.16
CA ARG A 50 0.77 -24.21 37.20
C ARG A 50 0.51 -22.91 36.41
N THR A 51 1.34 -22.61 35.43
CA THR A 51 1.07 -21.60 34.41
C THR A 51 0.93 -22.27 33.04
N VAL A 52 0.31 -21.57 32.09
CA VAL A 52 0.20 -22.01 30.71
C VAL A 52 0.48 -20.86 29.76
N VAL A 53 1.07 -21.13 28.61
CA VAL A 53 1.20 -20.14 27.54
C VAL A 53 0.02 -20.28 26.61
N VAL A 54 -0.66 -19.17 26.37
CA VAL A 54 -1.79 -19.10 25.43
C VAL A 54 -1.37 -18.26 24.22
N GLN A 55 -1.62 -18.83 23.04
CA GLN A 55 -1.61 -18.13 21.78
C GLN A 55 -3.03 -17.64 21.48
N TRP A 56 -3.27 -16.33 21.66
CA TRP A 56 -4.57 -15.73 21.31
C TRP A 56 -4.72 -15.66 19.80
N ASP A 57 -5.96 -15.82 19.32
CA ASP A 57 -6.30 -15.80 17.89
C ASP A 57 -5.94 -14.48 17.20
N GLN A 58 -5.88 -13.39 17.96
CA GLN A 58 -5.46 -12.07 17.48
C GLN A 58 -3.94 -11.89 17.34
N GLY A 59 -3.14 -12.86 17.79
CA GLY A 59 -1.68 -12.90 17.62
C GLY A 59 -0.86 -12.86 18.92
N THR A 60 -1.39 -12.33 20.01
CA THR A 60 -0.66 -12.22 21.29
C THR A 60 -0.33 -13.60 21.88
N ARG A 61 0.93 -13.83 22.25
CA ARG A 61 1.40 -15.03 22.98
C ARG A 61 1.88 -14.66 24.37
N THR A 62 1.26 -15.18 25.43
CA THR A 62 1.59 -14.79 26.81
C THR A 62 1.29 -15.90 27.81
N ASN A 63 1.94 -15.88 28.97
CA ASN A 63 1.75 -16.81 30.07
C ASN A 63 0.62 -16.36 31.02
N TYR A 64 -0.20 -17.32 31.46
CA TYR A 64 -1.35 -17.10 32.35
C TYR A 64 -1.39 -18.13 33.47
N ARG A 65 -2.06 -17.79 34.57
CA ARG A 65 -2.17 -18.67 35.74
C ARG A 65 -3.26 -19.72 35.50
N ALA A 66 -2.88 -20.98 35.67
CA ALA A 66 -3.78 -22.14 35.64
C ALA A 66 -3.70 -22.89 36.98
N GLY A 67 -3.81 -22.14 38.09
CA GLY A 67 -3.64 -22.63 39.46
C GLY A 67 -2.40 -22.11 40.19
N TYR A 68 -1.55 -21.30 39.52
CA TYR A 68 -0.43 -20.61 40.17
C TYR A 68 -0.96 -19.57 41.19
N GLN A 69 -0.48 -19.66 42.43
CA GLN A 69 -1.01 -18.90 43.58
C GLN A 69 -2.54 -19.04 43.77
N GLY A 70 -3.12 -20.17 43.33
CA GLY A 70 -4.55 -20.45 43.46
C GLY A 70 -5.46 -19.70 42.49
N ALA A 71 -4.91 -18.97 41.51
CA ALA A 71 -5.70 -18.21 40.55
C ALA A 71 -5.84 -18.93 39.19
N HIS A 72 -7.01 -18.79 38.58
CA HIS A 72 -7.38 -19.37 37.29
C HIS A 72 -7.81 -18.27 36.31
N ASP A 73 -6.86 -17.83 35.50
CA ASP A 73 -7.06 -16.73 34.55
C ASP A 73 -7.86 -17.15 33.30
N LEU A 74 -8.14 -18.45 33.12
CA LEU A 74 -8.67 -19.00 31.87
C LEU A 74 -9.85 -19.93 32.12
N LEU A 75 -10.80 -19.94 31.19
CA LEU A 75 -11.90 -20.91 31.12
C LEU A 75 -11.76 -21.75 29.86
N LEU A 76 -12.03 -23.05 30.01
CA LEU A 76 -12.09 -23.98 28.88
C LEU A 76 -13.34 -23.71 28.05
N TYR A 77 -13.14 -23.38 26.77
CA TYR A 77 -14.21 -23.18 25.80
C TYR A 77 -14.43 -24.44 24.95
N ASP A 78 -13.37 -25.05 24.43
CA ASP A 78 -13.44 -26.26 23.60
C ASP A 78 -12.20 -27.13 23.77
N ASN A 79 -12.40 -28.44 23.80
CA ASN A 79 -11.36 -29.46 23.92
C ASN A 79 -11.48 -30.55 22.84
N ALA A 80 -12.28 -30.34 21.81
CA ALA A 80 -12.36 -31.27 20.68
C ALA A 80 -11.02 -31.42 19.95
N GLN A 81 -10.22 -30.36 19.90
CA GLN A 81 -8.94 -30.27 19.18
C GLN A 81 -7.87 -31.18 19.78
N ILE A 82 -7.91 -31.41 21.10
CA ILE A 82 -7.01 -32.35 21.79
C ILE A 82 -7.48 -33.81 21.70
N GLY A 83 -8.51 -34.07 20.89
CA GLY A 83 -8.98 -35.43 20.63
C GLY A 83 -10.01 -35.98 21.61
N VAL A 84 -10.54 -35.17 22.54
CA VAL A 84 -11.62 -35.62 23.45
C VAL A 84 -12.86 -35.98 22.64
N ARG A 85 -13.38 -37.20 22.87
CA ARG A 85 -14.57 -37.73 22.18
C ARG A 85 -15.40 -38.62 23.08
N HIS A 86 -16.70 -38.66 22.80
CA HIS A 86 -17.67 -39.60 23.36
C HIS A 86 -18.26 -40.43 22.22
N PRO A 87 -17.57 -41.50 21.77
CA PRO A 87 -17.86 -42.18 20.50
C PRO A 87 -19.27 -42.77 20.42
N ASN A 88 -19.81 -43.21 21.56
CA ASN A 88 -21.12 -43.87 21.64
C ASN A 88 -22.28 -42.90 21.93
N ILE A 89 -22.02 -41.58 21.96
CA ILE A 89 -23.03 -40.57 22.27
C ILE A 89 -23.37 -39.80 21.00
N ILE A 90 -24.66 -39.61 20.75
CA ILE A 90 -25.21 -38.89 19.60
C ILE A 90 -25.75 -37.55 20.10
N CYS A 91 -25.50 -36.46 19.38
CA CYS A 91 -26.17 -35.20 19.70
C CYS A 91 -27.62 -35.26 19.25
N ASP A 92 -28.57 -35.10 20.17
CA ASP A 92 -30.00 -35.19 19.85
C ASP A 92 -30.51 -34.06 18.98
N CYS A 93 -29.84 -32.90 18.97
CA CYS A 93 -30.23 -31.77 18.13
C CYS A 93 -29.67 -31.87 16.70
N CYS A 94 -28.36 -32.10 16.52
CA CYS A 94 -27.73 -32.10 15.20
C CYS A 94 -27.48 -33.51 14.62
N LYS A 95 -27.85 -34.55 15.36
CA LYS A 95 -27.75 -35.98 15.00
C LYS A 95 -26.35 -36.45 14.60
N ARG A 96 -25.30 -35.73 15.02
CA ARG A 96 -23.91 -36.17 14.82
C ARG A 96 -23.58 -37.31 15.76
N HIS A 97 -23.09 -38.42 15.19
CA HIS A 97 -22.57 -39.57 15.93
C HIS A 97 -21.17 -39.28 16.48
N GLY A 98 -20.93 -39.67 17.73
CA GLY A 98 -19.64 -39.48 18.39
C GLY A 98 -19.38 -38.01 18.70
N LEU A 99 -19.84 -37.55 19.87
CA LEU A 99 -19.59 -36.17 20.29
C LEU A 99 -18.08 -35.91 20.35
N ARG A 100 -17.66 -34.79 19.76
CA ARG A 100 -16.29 -34.29 19.85
C ARG A 100 -16.26 -33.13 20.84
N GLY A 101 -15.27 -33.14 21.71
CA GLY A 101 -15.16 -32.24 22.84
C GLY A 101 -16.17 -32.57 23.96
N MET A 102 -16.52 -31.56 24.76
CA MET A 102 -17.40 -31.71 25.92
C MET A 102 -18.79 -32.23 25.56
N ARG A 103 -19.32 -33.10 26.43
CA ARG A 103 -20.68 -33.63 26.37
C ARG A 103 -21.59 -32.87 27.35
N TRP A 104 -22.80 -32.53 26.89
CA TRP A 104 -23.79 -31.78 27.67
C TRP A 104 -25.06 -32.62 27.78
N LYS A 105 -25.24 -33.30 28.92
CA LYS A 105 -26.40 -34.17 29.17
C LYS A 105 -27.51 -33.41 29.88
N CYS A 106 -28.72 -33.44 29.35
CA CYS A 106 -29.88 -32.86 30.03
C CYS A 106 -30.21 -33.68 31.29
N ARG A 107 -30.46 -33.01 32.42
CA ARG A 107 -30.88 -33.69 33.67
C ARG A 107 -32.38 -33.91 33.76
N VAL A 108 -33.16 -33.21 32.95
CA VAL A 108 -34.62 -33.23 32.99
C VAL A 108 -35.17 -34.26 32.01
N CYS A 109 -34.62 -34.31 30.79
CA CYS A 109 -35.04 -35.25 29.77
C CYS A 109 -34.31 -36.58 29.89
N PHE A 110 -35.04 -37.67 29.66
CA PHE A 110 -34.47 -39.01 29.59
C PHE A 110 -33.52 -39.11 28.39
N ASP A 111 -32.27 -39.46 28.69
CA ASP A 111 -31.19 -39.73 27.74
C ASP A 111 -31.00 -38.72 26.61
N TYR A 112 -31.06 -37.42 26.93
CA TYR A 112 -30.90 -36.35 25.95
C TYR A 112 -29.52 -35.68 26.06
N ASP A 113 -28.77 -35.64 24.96
CA ASP A 113 -27.38 -35.18 24.91
C ASP A 113 -27.14 -34.14 23.80
N LEU A 114 -26.38 -33.10 24.13
CA LEU A 114 -25.96 -32.05 23.20
C LEU A 114 -24.45 -32.02 23.04
N CYS A 115 -23.99 -31.68 21.84
CA CYS A 115 -22.61 -31.22 21.62
C CYS A 115 -22.45 -29.77 22.09
N THR A 116 -21.21 -29.33 22.33
CA THR A 116 -20.88 -27.94 22.71
C THR A 116 -21.48 -26.91 21.77
N GLN A 117 -21.46 -27.16 20.46
CA GLN A 117 -22.05 -26.22 19.50
C GLN A 117 -23.56 -26.07 19.71
N CYS A 118 -24.33 -27.16 19.79
CA CYS A 118 -25.77 -27.09 20.03
C CYS A 118 -26.10 -26.48 21.39
N TYR A 119 -25.33 -26.83 22.43
CA TYR A 119 -25.49 -26.26 23.77
C TYR A 119 -25.27 -24.74 23.78
N MET A 120 -24.21 -24.24 23.15
CA MET A 120 -23.89 -22.81 23.11
C MET A 120 -24.81 -22.00 22.18
N HIS A 121 -25.50 -22.66 21.24
CA HIS A 121 -26.49 -22.04 20.33
C HIS A 121 -27.94 -22.17 20.81
N ASN A 122 -28.14 -22.31 22.13
CA ASN A 122 -29.46 -22.35 22.75
C ASN A 122 -30.39 -23.42 22.17
N LYS A 123 -29.84 -24.55 21.72
CA LYS A 123 -30.65 -25.72 21.35
C LYS A 123 -31.13 -26.42 22.62
N HIS A 124 -32.29 -27.06 22.51
CA HIS A 124 -33.06 -27.63 23.61
C HIS A 124 -33.64 -26.57 24.57
N ASP A 125 -34.54 -27.00 25.47
CA ASP A 125 -35.14 -26.12 26.47
C ASP A 125 -34.07 -25.43 27.34
N LEU A 126 -34.20 -24.12 27.50
CA LEU A 126 -33.26 -23.28 28.25
C LEU A 126 -33.53 -23.30 29.74
N THR A 127 -34.73 -23.73 30.16
CA THR A 127 -35.10 -23.93 31.57
C THR A 127 -34.53 -25.23 32.14
N HIS A 128 -34.08 -26.15 31.30
CA HIS A 128 -33.50 -27.42 31.73
C HIS A 128 -32.05 -27.24 32.22
N ALA A 129 -31.76 -27.86 33.36
CA ALA A 129 -30.39 -28.01 33.88
C ALA A 129 -29.62 -29.10 33.11
N PHE A 130 -28.30 -28.94 33.02
CA PHE A 130 -27.41 -29.85 32.30
C PHE A 130 -26.26 -30.34 33.18
N GLU A 131 -25.76 -31.53 32.89
CA GLU A 131 -24.48 -32.05 33.36
C GLU A 131 -23.44 -31.91 32.25
N ARG A 132 -22.32 -31.25 32.56
CA ARG A 132 -21.17 -31.14 31.68
C ARG A 132 -20.17 -32.24 32.01
N TYR A 133 -19.82 -33.02 31.00
CA TYR A 133 -18.70 -33.96 31.03
C TYR A 133 -17.58 -33.38 30.18
N GLU A 134 -16.46 -33.05 30.81
CA GLU A 134 -15.30 -32.49 30.11
C GLU A 134 -14.59 -33.55 29.27
N THR A 135 -14.53 -34.79 29.76
CA THR A 135 -14.01 -35.97 29.05
C THR A 135 -14.90 -37.18 29.33
N ALA A 136 -14.72 -38.28 28.58
CA ALA A 136 -15.46 -39.53 28.79
C ALA A 136 -15.28 -40.14 30.19
N HIS A 137 -14.18 -39.81 30.88
CA HIS A 137 -13.84 -40.32 32.22
C HIS A 137 -14.00 -39.26 33.32
N SER A 138 -14.34 -38.02 32.95
CA SER A 138 -14.55 -36.93 33.90
C SER A 138 -15.81 -37.15 34.75
N ARG A 139 -15.77 -36.69 36.00
CA ARG A 139 -16.99 -36.59 36.82
C ARG A 139 -17.89 -35.48 36.25
N PRO A 140 -19.21 -35.70 36.14
CA PRO A 140 -20.11 -34.67 35.64
C PRO A 140 -20.18 -33.48 36.59
N VAL A 141 -20.19 -32.27 36.01
CA VAL A 141 -20.45 -31.02 36.71
C VAL A 141 -21.86 -30.56 36.40
N THR A 142 -22.70 -30.44 37.44
CA THR A 142 -24.07 -29.92 37.28
C THR A 142 -24.04 -28.40 37.06
N LEU A 143 -24.80 -27.93 36.07
CA LEU A 143 -24.92 -26.53 35.69
C LEU A 143 -26.35 -26.03 35.92
N SER A 144 -26.48 -24.74 36.20
CA SER A 144 -27.78 -24.06 36.24
C SER A 144 -28.43 -24.01 34.85
N PRO A 145 -29.76 -23.85 34.78
CA PRO A 145 -30.46 -23.55 33.53
C PRO A 145 -29.86 -22.36 32.79
N ARG A 146 -29.89 -22.42 31.45
CA ARG A 146 -29.36 -21.35 30.57
C ARG A 146 -30.28 -20.14 30.47
N GLN A 147 -31.55 -20.27 30.87
CA GLN A 147 -32.54 -19.20 30.83
C GLN A 147 -32.04 -17.94 31.56
N GLY A 148 -32.01 -16.80 30.86
CA GLY A 148 -31.67 -15.51 31.44
C GLY A 148 -30.19 -15.33 31.80
N LEU A 149 -29.30 -16.28 31.47
CA LEU A 149 -27.87 -16.10 31.67
C LEU A 149 -27.27 -15.14 30.62
N PRO A 150 -26.32 -14.27 31.01
CA PRO A 150 -25.63 -13.40 30.06
C PRO A 150 -24.82 -14.22 29.06
N ARG A 151 -24.82 -13.80 27.79
CA ARG A 151 -24.09 -14.45 26.70
C ARG A 151 -23.05 -13.51 26.14
N ILE A 152 -21.83 -14.01 26.04
CA ILE A 152 -20.71 -13.28 25.48
C ILE A 152 -20.46 -13.80 24.06
N PRO A 153 -20.43 -12.93 23.04
CA PRO A 153 -20.06 -13.33 21.68
C PRO A 153 -18.56 -13.64 21.62
N LEU A 154 -18.22 -14.82 21.11
CA LEU A 154 -16.83 -15.20 20.91
C LEU A 154 -16.23 -14.51 19.69
N ARG A 155 -14.96 -14.12 19.80
CA ARG A 155 -14.18 -13.45 18.74
C ARG A 155 -12.84 -14.16 18.58
N GLY A 156 -12.45 -14.40 17.33
CA GLY A 156 -11.26 -15.18 17.01
C GLY A 156 -11.31 -15.70 15.58
N ILE A 157 -10.58 -16.79 15.32
CA ILE A 157 -10.48 -17.44 14.02
C ILE A 157 -11.74 -18.30 13.81
N PHE A 158 -12.82 -17.63 13.41
CA PHE A 158 -14.09 -18.24 13.01
C PHE A 158 -14.36 -18.00 11.51
N GLN A 159 -15.43 -18.59 10.97
CA GLN A 159 -15.82 -18.36 9.58
C GLN A 159 -16.04 -16.87 9.31
N GLY A 160 -15.39 -16.34 8.27
CA GLY A 160 -15.41 -14.91 7.92
C GLY A 160 -14.28 -14.08 8.55
N ALA A 161 -13.46 -14.67 9.44
CA ALA A 161 -12.28 -14.00 9.95
C ALA A 161 -11.23 -13.79 8.85
N LYS A 162 -10.64 -12.60 8.82
CA LYS A 162 -9.43 -12.31 8.02
C LYS A 162 -8.22 -12.71 8.84
N VAL A 163 -7.40 -13.61 8.31
CA VAL A 163 -6.25 -14.19 9.02
C VAL A 163 -4.96 -13.98 8.24
N VAL A 164 -3.84 -14.04 8.96
CA VAL A 164 -2.47 -14.14 8.44
C VAL A 164 -1.81 -15.35 9.09
N ARG A 165 -0.66 -15.81 8.58
CA ARG A 165 0.08 -16.90 9.24
C ARG A 165 0.34 -16.61 10.72
N GLY A 166 0.16 -17.63 11.55
CA GLY A 166 0.48 -17.60 12.97
C GLY A 166 1.94 -17.96 13.27
N PRO A 167 2.34 -17.94 14.54
CA PRO A 167 3.73 -18.20 14.94
C PRO A 167 4.19 -19.65 14.69
N ASP A 168 3.27 -20.60 14.66
CA ASP A 168 3.56 -22.02 14.42
C ASP A 168 3.41 -22.40 12.92
N TRP A 169 3.58 -21.44 12.00
CA TRP A 169 3.41 -21.67 10.56
C TRP A 169 4.60 -22.39 9.94
N GLU A 170 4.39 -23.63 9.50
CA GLU A 170 5.41 -24.44 8.82
C GLU A 170 5.12 -24.65 7.31
N TRP A 171 4.07 -24.00 6.78
CA TRP A 171 3.52 -24.28 5.44
C TRP A 171 4.12 -23.42 4.31
N GLY A 172 5.38 -23.03 4.44
CA GLY A 172 6.10 -22.26 3.42
C GLY A 172 5.45 -20.91 3.09
N SER A 173 5.17 -20.63 1.82
CA SER A 173 4.56 -19.37 1.34
C SER A 173 3.16 -19.56 0.75
N GLN A 174 2.40 -20.58 1.19
CA GLN A 174 1.06 -20.86 0.65
C GLN A 174 0.06 -19.70 0.81
N ASP A 175 0.25 -18.86 1.82
CA ASP A 175 -0.52 -17.64 2.13
C ASP A 175 0.08 -16.36 1.51
N GLY A 176 1.14 -16.46 0.69
CA GLY A 176 1.98 -15.32 0.30
C GLY A 176 2.93 -14.90 1.44
N LYS A 177 4.03 -14.20 1.15
CA LYS A 177 5.08 -13.83 2.14
C LYS A 177 4.47 -13.21 3.43
N PRO A 178 5.01 -13.48 4.64
CA PRO A 178 4.39 -13.09 5.91
C PRO A 178 4.00 -11.61 6.00
N ALA A 179 2.83 -11.31 6.59
CA ALA A 179 2.34 -9.94 6.77
C ALA A 179 3.23 -9.08 7.71
N GLU A 180 4.00 -9.69 8.61
CA GLU A 180 5.01 -8.99 9.44
C GLU A 180 6.29 -8.68 8.66
N LEU A 181 6.67 -9.55 7.72
CA LEU A 181 7.65 -9.21 6.69
C LEU A 181 7.11 -8.08 5.82
N GLN A 182 5.82 -8.03 5.47
CA GLN A 182 5.24 -6.88 4.76
C GLN A 182 5.19 -5.59 5.61
N ARG A 183 4.94 -5.65 6.93
CA ARG A 183 4.92 -4.45 7.79
C ARG A 183 6.30 -3.90 8.14
N ARG A 184 7.36 -4.73 8.19
CA ARG A 184 8.75 -4.23 8.32
C ARG A 184 9.48 -4.03 7.00
N VAL A 185 8.98 -4.60 5.90
CA VAL A 185 9.35 -4.22 4.51
C VAL A 185 8.57 -2.97 4.06
N SER A 186 7.67 -2.45 4.89
CA SER A 186 6.92 -1.22 4.62
C SER A 186 7.10 -0.20 5.75
N ALA A 187 8.35 0.20 5.97
CA ALA A 187 8.75 1.53 6.37
C ALA A 187 10.19 1.68 5.85
N ASP A 188 10.36 2.46 4.78
CA ASP A 188 11.59 2.64 4.00
C ASP A 188 12.01 1.43 3.15
N GLY A 189 11.22 1.14 2.11
CA GLY A 189 11.58 0.21 1.03
C GLY A 189 12.72 0.72 0.15
N GLN A 190 13.93 0.85 0.71
CA GLN A 190 15.15 0.91 -0.08
C GLN A 190 15.87 -0.43 0.02
N PRO A 191 16.11 -1.15 -1.09
CA PRO A 191 16.99 -2.31 -1.08
C PRO A 191 18.38 -1.91 -0.56
N PHE A 192 19.01 -2.79 0.23
CA PHE A 192 20.40 -2.59 0.62
C PHE A 192 21.27 -2.48 -0.65
N GLN A 193 22.30 -1.67 -0.62
CA GLN A 193 23.26 -1.49 -1.71
C GLN A 193 24.68 -1.64 -1.17
N HIS A 194 25.62 -1.95 -2.07
CA HIS A 194 27.04 -1.95 -1.71
C HIS A 194 27.42 -0.57 -1.12
N GLY A 195 28.05 -0.58 0.05
CA GLY A 195 28.45 0.64 0.76
C GLY A 195 27.45 1.13 1.81
N ASP A 196 26.23 0.60 1.86
CA ASP A 196 25.22 0.98 2.87
C ASP A 196 25.75 0.72 4.28
N LYS A 197 25.52 1.67 5.19
CA LYS A 197 25.77 1.48 6.61
C LYS A 197 24.58 0.78 7.23
N VAL A 198 24.83 -0.34 7.90
CA VAL A 198 23.80 -1.22 8.42
C VAL A 198 24.14 -1.70 9.82
N LYS A 199 23.11 -2.05 10.59
CA LYS A 199 23.24 -2.49 11.97
C LYS A 199 22.25 -3.62 12.23
N CYS A 200 22.68 -4.66 12.93
CA CYS A 200 21.77 -5.68 13.48
C CYS A 200 21.38 -5.27 14.89
N LEU A 201 20.09 -5.11 15.13
CA LEU A 201 19.53 -4.77 16.44
C LEU A 201 18.66 -5.89 17.04
N LEU A 202 18.65 -7.05 16.40
CA LEU A 202 17.90 -8.21 16.86
C LEU A 202 18.61 -8.91 18.01
N ASP A 203 17.81 -9.47 18.92
CA ASP A 203 18.30 -10.35 19.98
C ASP A 203 18.96 -11.60 19.38
N THR A 204 19.96 -12.12 20.10
CA THR A 204 20.82 -13.23 19.65
C THR A 204 20.03 -14.47 19.22
N ASP A 205 18.98 -14.83 19.95
CA ASP A 205 18.16 -16.01 19.64
C ASP A 205 17.32 -15.81 18.37
N VAL A 206 16.80 -14.60 18.14
CA VAL A 206 16.04 -14.23 16.94
C VAL A 206 16.95 -14.18 15.71
N LEU A 207 18.14 -13.59 15.87
CA LEU A 207 19.13 -13.54 14.80
C LEU A 207 19.59 -14.96 14.42
N ARG A 208 19.84 -15.85 15.40
CA ARG A 208 20.24 -17.24 15.14
C ARG A 208 19.23 -17.97 14.26
N GLU A 209 17.94 -17.81 14.53
CA GLU A 209 16.86 -18.44 13.76
C GLU A 209 16.76 -17.84 12.35
N MET A 210 16.82 -16.51 12.22
CA MET A 210 16.80 -15.83 10.92
C MET A 210 17.99 -16.16 10.01
N GLN A 211 19.10 -16.62 10.60
CA GLN A 211 20.30 -17.00 9.87
C GLN A 211 20.25 -18.40 9.26
N GLU A 212 19.23 -19.20 9.58
CA GLU A 212 19.06 -20.53 9.01
C GLU A 212 18.74 -20.44 7.51
N GLY A 213 19.61 -21.03 6.67
CA GLY A 213 19.53 -20.90 5.21
C GLY A 213 20.17 -19.64 4.61
N HIS A 214 20.57 -18.68 5.46
CA HIS A 214 21.02 -17.33 5.10
C HIS A 214 22.45 -17.02 5.59
N GLY A 215 23.42 -17.87 5.22
CA GLY A 215 24.83 -17.76 5.63
C GLY A 215 25.18 -18.45 6.96
N GLY A 216 24.17 -18.94 7.69
CA GLY A 216 24.33 -19.73 8.92
C GLY A 216 24.62 -18.89 10.17
N TRP A 217 24.37 -19.49 11.34
CA TRP A 217 24.68 -18.87 12.63
C TRP A 217 26.08 -19.25 13.11
N ASN A 218 26.87 -18.27 13.53
CA ASN A 218 28.11 -18.47 14.27
C ASN A 218 28.02 -17.72 15.61
N PRO A 219 28.34 -18.34 16.76
CA PRO A 219 28.28 -17.66 18.06
C PRO A 219 29.03 -16.32 18.13
N ARG A 220 30.12 -16.15 17.36
CA ARG A 220 30.86 -14.88 17.29
C ARG A 220 30.10 -13.75 16.61
N MET A 221 29.02 -14.04 15.86
CA MET A 221 28.15 -13.01 15.29
C MET A 221 27.45 -12.19 16.37
N ALA A 222 27.20 -12.77 17.54
CA ALA A 222 26.59 -12.08 18.68
C ALA A 222 27.42 -10.87 19.14
N GLU A 223 28.74 -10.93 18.99
CA GLU A 223 29.66 -9.83 19.33
C GLU A 223 29.46 -8.59 18.44
N PHE A 224 28.87 -8.74 17.26
CA PHE A 224 28.64 -7.68 16.28
C PHE A 224 27.19 -7.17 16.26
N ILE A 225 26.30 -7.75 17.08
CA ILE A 225 24.98 -7.19 17.32
C ILE A 225 25.18 -5.82 17.98
N GLY A 226 24.49 -4.80 17.47
CA GLY A 226 24.66 -3.44 17.95
C GLY A 226 25.91 -2.72 17.44
N GLN A 227 26.70 -3.30 16.55
CA GLN A 227 27.79 -2.60 15.85
C GLN A 227 27.38 -2.16 14.44
N THR A 228 27.96 -1.06 13.96
CA THR A 228 27.71 -0.57 12.59
C THR A 228 28.67 -1.23 11.62
N GLY A 229 28.13 -1.93 10.63
CA GLY A 229 28.88 -2.53 9.53
C GLY A 229 28.55 -1.87 8.20
N THR A 230 29.34 -2.18 7.18
CA THR A 230 29.15 -1.71 5.80
C THR A 230 28.75 -2.87 4.92
N VAL A 231 27.68 -2.73 4.14
CA VAL A 231 27.27 -3.75 3.16
C VAL A 231 28.37 -3.91 2.13
N HIS A 232 29.06 -5.03 2.18
CA HIS A 232 30.14 -5.37 1.26
C HIS A 232 29.61 -6.02 -0.02
N ARG A 233 28.49 -6.75 0.05
CA ARG A 233 27.76 -7.27 -1.13
C ARG A 233 26.45 -7.88 -0.68
N ILE A 234 25.55 -8.13 -1.63
CA ILE A 234 24.35 -8.94 -1.43
C ILE A 234 24.58 -10.26 -2.18
N THR A 235 24.23 -11.38 -1.57
CA THR A 235 24.36 -12.71 -2.18
C THR A 235 23.21 -12.95 -3.14
N ASP A 236 23.36 -13.93 -4.02
CA ASP A 236 22.34 -14.35 -4.98
C ASP A 236 21.02 -14.83 -4.33
N ARG A 237 21.04 -15.11 -3.01
CA ARG A 237 19.85 -15.45 -2.20
C ARG A 237 19.18 -14.23 -1.54
N GLY A 238 19.72 -13.02 -1.76
CA GLY A 238 19.28 -11.78 -1.12
C GLY A 238 19.91 -11.52 0.24
N ASP A 239 20.91 -12.29 0.67
CA ASP A 239 21.58 -12.10 1.96
C ASP A 239 22.59 -10.98 1.91
N VAL A 240 22.66 -10.20 2.98
CA VAL A 240 23.50 -9.03 3.04
C VAL A 240 24.80 -9.40 3.72
N ARG A 241 25.90 -9.42 2.97
CA ARG A 241 27.23 -9.61 3.53
C ARG A 241 27.79 -8.28 4.03
N VAL A 242 27.96 -8.18 5.34
CA VAL A 242 28.35 -6.97 6.06
C VAL A 242 29.80 -7.09 6.54
N GLN A 243 30.60 -6.07 6.26
CA GLN A 243 31.96 -5.91 6.75
C GLN A 243 31.98 -4.93 7.94
N PHE A 244 32.51 -5.36 9.08
CA PHE A 244 32.63 -4.51 10.27
C PHE A 244 34.04 -3.92 10.39
N ASN A 245 35.08 -4.74 10.18
CA ASN A 245 36.49 -4.36 10.26
C ASN A 245 37.23 -4.84 8.98
N HIS A 246 38.50 -4.48 8.77
CA HIS A 246 39.24 -4.80 7.53
C HIS A 246 39.30 -6.30 7.17
N GLU A 247 39.12 -7.20 8.15
CA GLU A 247 39.21 -8.65 7.95
C GLU A 247 37.91 -9.43 8.25
N THR A 248 36.94 -8.84 8.99
CA THR A 248 35.77 -9.58 9.48
C THR A 248 34.51 -9.30 8.67
N ARG A 249 33.91 -10.36 8.10
CA ARG A 249 32.70 -10.29 7.27
C ARG A 249 31.69 -11.36 7.67
N TRP A 250 30.46 -10.94 7.90
CA TRP A 250 29.34 -11.82 8.23
C TRP A 250 28.23 -11.67 7.20
N THR A 251 27.49 -12.75 6.95
CA THR A 251 26.33 -12.72 6.03
C THR A 251 25.09 -12.71 6.90
N PHE A 252 24.22 -11.74 6.69
CA PHE A 252 22.96 -11.59 7.43
C PHE A 252 21.78 -11.77 6.50
N HIS A 253 20.72 -12.37 7.01
CA HIS A 253 19.41 -12.21 6.40
C HIS A 253 19.10 -10.70 6.29
N PRO A 254 18.60 -10.18 5.14
CA PRO A 254 18.39 -8.75 4.93
C PRO A 254 17.46 -8.13 5.96
N GLY A 255 16.39 -8.83 6.34
CA GLY A 255 15.46 -8.40 7.39
C GLY A 255 16.05 -8.38 8.81
N ALA A 256 17.26 -8.89 9.02
CA ALA A 256 17.98 -8.78 10.30
C ALA A 256 18.77 -7.47 10.43
N LEU A 257 18.92 -6.73 9.33
CA LEU A 257 19.67 -5.49 9.28
C LEU A 257 18.72 -4.31 9.16
N THR A 258 19.09 -3.21 9.82
CA THR A 258 18.47 -1.91 9.65
C THR A 258 19.41 -1.01 8.86
N LYS A 259 18.90 -0.40 7.78
CA LYS A 259 19.65 0.59 6.98
C LYS A 259 19.78 1.89 7.78
N HIS A 260 21.00 2.39 7.91
CA HIS A 260 21.25 3.67 8.54
C HIS A 260 21.22 4.75 7.43
N ASN A 261 20.11 5.50 7.34
CA ASN A 261 19.96 6.57 6.35
C ASN A 261 21.11 7.58 6.54
N SER A 262 21.96 7.69 5.53
CA SER A 262 23.11 8.59 5.53
C SER A 262 22.71 9.86 4.79
N PHE A 263 22.49 10.93 5.54
CA PHE A 263 22.14 12.24 5.00
C PHE A 263 23.39 13.10 4.85
N TRP A 264 23.40 13.97 3.84
CA TRP A 264 24.50 14.88 3.53
C TRP A 264 24.12 16.34 3.79
N VAL A 265 25.12 17.18 4.01
CA VAL A 265 24.90 18.63 4.08
C VAL A 265 24.40 19.10 2.71
N GLY A 266 23.21 19.70 2.70
CA GLY A 266 22.54 20.16 1.49
C GLY A 266 21.25 19.42 1.18
N ASP A 267 21.03 18.22 1.74
CA ASP A 267 19.85 17.42 1.49
C ASP A 267 18.57 18.12 1.96
N VAL A 268 17.50 18.00 1.19
CA VAL A 268 16.18 18.47 1.56
C VAL A 268 15.42 17.31 2.18
N VAL A 269 14.89 17.52 3.38
CA VAL A 269 14.29 16.48 4.23
C VAL A 269 12.97 16.96 4.80
N ARG A 270 12.01 16.05 4.98
CA ARG A 270 10.75 16.29 5.68
C ARG A 270 10.86 15.74 7.09
N VAL A 271 10.49 16.56 8.08
CA VAL A 271 10.35 16.09 9.45
C VAL A 271 9.06 15.28 9.55
N ILE A 272 9.11 14.12 10.21
CA ILE A 272 7.91 13.32 10.49
C ILE A 272 6.88 14.17 11.24
N ASP A 273 5.60 13.96 10.95
CA ASP A 273 4.46 14.73 11.49
C ASP A 273 3.90 14.16 12.81
N ASP A 274 4.13 12.87 13.08
CA ASP A 274 3.76 12.20 14.34
C ASP A 274 4.62 12.69 15.52
N LEU A 275 4.03 13.54 16.35
CA LEU A 275 4.62 14.10 17.57
C LEU A 275 5.11 13.01 18.55
N ASP A 276 4.35 11.94 18.74
CA ASP A 276 4.69 10.89 19.71
C ASP A 276 5.84 10.02 19.18
N ALA A 277 5.90 9.79 17.87
CA ALA A 277 7.04 9.14 17.24
C ALA A 277 8.31 10.00 17.34
N VAL A 278 8.23 11.28 17.01
CA VAL A 278 9.40 12.18 17.08
C VAL A 278 9.92 12.32 18.51
N LYS A 279 9.04 12.40 19.52
CA LYS A 279 9.43 12.39 20.94
C LYS A 279 10.22 11.14 21.33
N ARG A 280 9.75 9.95 20.89
CA ARG A 280 10.45 8.69 21.16
C ARG A 280 11.79 8.60 20.42
N LEU A 281 11.84 9.06 19.18
CA LEU A 281 13.01 8.96 18.30
C LEU A 281 14.09 10.02 18.60
N GLN A 282 13.72 11.11 19.29
CA GLN A 282 14.65 12.14 19.78
C GLN A 282 15.31 11.79 21.13
N ALA A 283 14.80 10.82 21.87
CA ALA A 283 15.35 10.43 23.16
C ALA A 283 16.82 9.96 23.00
N GLY A 284 17.75 10.60 23.71
CA GLY A 284 19.19 10.36 23.59
C GLY A 284 19.91 11.08 22.43
N HIS A 285 19.19 11.86 21.61
CA HIS A 285 19.73 12.56 20.43
C HIS A 285 19.47 14.09 20.48
N GLY A 286 19.68 14.68 21.65
CA GLY A 286 19.44 16.11 21.91
C GLY A 286 18.08 16.42 22.56
N GLU A 287 17.29 15.37 22.84
CA GLU A 287 15.96 15.40 23.46
C GLU A 287 14.93 16.20 22.66
N TRP A 288 13.65 15.95 22.95
CA TRP A 288 12.57 16.76 22.42
C TRP A 288 12.40 18.04 23.25
N THR A 289 12.14 19.16 22.58
CA THR A 289 11.65 20.39 23.21
C THR A 289 10.37 20.85 22.52
N ASP A 290 9.40 21.38 23.28
CA ASP A 290 8.10 21.76 22.71
C ASP A 290 8.21 22.86 21.63
N ASP A 291 9.30 23.63 21.63
CA ASP A 291 9.62 24.62 20.60
C ASP A 291 9.91 24.00 19.22
N MET A 292 10.16 22.68 19.14
CA MET A 292 10.34 21.94 17.89
C MET A 292 9.02 21.58 17.21
N ALA A 293 7.88 21.67 17.90
CA ALA A 293 6.55 21.33 17.36
C ALA A 293 6.22 21.99 16.01
N PRO A 294 6.56 23.28 15.76
CA PRO A 294 6.28 23.92 14.47
C PRO A 294 7.07 23.33 13.29
N ALA A 295 8.10 22.53 13.55
CA ALA A 295 8.90 21.89 12.50
C ALA A 295 8.33 20.54 12.03
N LEU A 296 7.41 19.92 12.79
CA LEU A 296 6.78 18.65 12.42
C LEU A 296 6.03 18.75 11.10
N GLY A 297 6.18 17.74 10.23
CA GLY A 297 5.60 17.70 8.89
C GLY A 297 6.21 18.68 7.88
N ARG A 298 7.07 19.63 8.32
CA ARG A 298 7.65 20.64 7.44
C ARG A 298 8.91 20.15 6.75
N VAL A 299 9.14 20.72 5.58
CA VAL A 299 10.35 20.50 4.80
C VAL A 299 11.45 21.45 5.28
N GLY A 300 12.66 20.91 5.43
CA GLY A 300 13.85 21.66 5.79
C GLY A 300 15.08 21.18 5.04
N LYS A 301 16.19 21.89 5.23
CA LYS A 301 17.47 21.58 4.58
C LYS A 301 18.50 21.17 5.62
N VAL A 302 19.18 20.05 5.41
CA VAL A 302 20.29 19.60 6.25
C VAL A 302 21.45 20.58 6.11
N VAL A 303 21.83 21.21 7.21
CA VAL A 303 22.88 22.24 7.29
C VAL A 303 24.19 21.65 7.84
N LYS A 304 24.10 20.61 8.68
CA LYS A 304 25.27 19.96 9.27
C LYS A 304 24.96 18.52 9.65
N VAL A 305 25.91 17.63 9.41
CA VAL A 305 25.93 16.25 9.92
C VAL A 305 26.95 16.20 11.06
N PHE A 306 26.54 15.73 12.23
CA PHE A 306 27.40 15.60 13.40
C PHE A 306 28.10 14.24 13.43
N GLY A 307 29.22 14.13 14.15
CA GLY A 307 30.02 12.91 14.23
C GLY A 307 29.31 11.74 14.94
N ASP A 308 28.24 12.02 15.69
CA ASP A 308 27.34 11.06 16.32
C ASP A 308 26.18 10.62 15.39
N GLY A 309 26.15 11.14 14.16
CA GLY A 309 25.11 10.87 13.16
C GLY A 309 23.91 11.81 13.22
N ASN A 310 23.80 12.71 14.20
CA ASN A 310 22.70 13.66 14.28
C ASN A 310 22.75 14.72 13.17
N LEU A 311 21.61 15.32 12.86
CA LEU A 311 21.47 16.23 11.72
C LEU A 311 20.93 17.58 12.17
N ARG A 312 21.66 18.65 11.87
CA ARG A 312 21.12 20.00 12.01
C ARG A 312 20.34 20.36 10.76
N VAL A 313 19.04 20.56 10.89
CA VAL A 313 18.13 20.89 9.79
C VAL A 313 17.61 22.31 9.97
N ALA A 314 17.68 23.12 8.92
CA ALA A 314 17.03 24.43 8.87
C ALA A 314 15.59 24.27 8.38
N VAL A 315 14.62 24.59 9.23
CA VAL A 315 13.18 24.50 8.96
C VAL A 315 12.57 25.86 9.28
N GLY A 316 11.96 26.53 8.30
CA GLY A 316 11.28 27.81 8.52
C GLY A 316 12.15 28.94 9.10
N GLY A 317 13.45 28.96 8.76
CA GLY A 317 14.41 29.96 9.26
C GLY A 317 15.03 29.66 10.63
N GLN A 318 14.50 28.67 11.36
CA GLN A 318 15.07 28.16 12.60
C GLN A 318 15.89 26.88 12.35
N ARG A 319 16.82 26.56 13.24
CA ARG A 319 17.71 25.39 13.10
C ARG A 319 17.51 24.43 14.25
N TRP A 320 17.12 23.21 13.94
CA TRP A 320 16.86 22.16 14.90
C TRP A 320 17.82 21.00 14.69
N THR A 321 18.19 20.31 15.75
CA THR A 321 18.96 19.07 15.66
C THR A 321 17.97 17.91 15.75
N PHE A 322 18.01 17.02 14.76
CA PHE A 322 17.17 15.85 14.69
C PHE A 322 18.03 14.59 14.60
N SER A 323 17.54 13.53 15.23
CA SER A 323 17.88 12.16 14.91
C SER A 323 17.56 11.89 13.44
N PRO A 324 18.43 11.20 12.68
CA PRO A 324 18.15 10.80 11.30
C PRO A 324 16.82 10.05 11.12
N SER A 325 16.38 9.32 12.15
CA SER A 325 15.12 8.58 12.16
C SER A 325 13.89 9.48 12.22
N CYS A 326 14.03 10.76 12.58
CA CYS A 326 12.95 11.74 12.57
C CYS A 326 12.76 12.42 11.20
N LEU A 327 13.60 12.07 10.21
CA LEU A 327 13.70 12.75 8.93
C LEU A 327 13.52 11.76 7.78
N ALA A 328 12.72 12.17 6.79
CA ALA A 328 12.58 11.48 5.51
C ALA A 328 13.23 12.34 4.41
N ALA A 329 13.89 11.72 3.43
CA ALA A 329 14.36 12.44 2.26
C ALA A 329 13.16 13.02 1.49
N TYR A 330 13.18 14.32 1.20
CA TYR A 330 12.06 15.00 0.56
C TYR A 330 12.25 15.11 -0.95
N ARG A 331 11.28 14.62 -1.72
CA ARG A 331 11.24 14.71 -3.19
C ARG A 331 9.99 15.51 -3.62
N PRO A 332 10.16 16.65 -4.33
CA PRO A 332 9.05 17.56 -4.66
C PRO A 332 7.90 16.96 -5.50
N GLU A 333 8.13 15.83 -6.16
CA GLU A 333 7.20 15.23 -7.12
C GLU A 333 6.10 14.37 -6.45
N GLU A 334 6.29 13.99 -5.19
CA GLU A 334 5.34 13.16 -4.42
C GLU A 334 4.19 13.98 -3.80
N ASP A 335 4.38 15.27 -3.55
CA ASP A 335 3.36 16.15 -2.94
C ASP A 335 2.19 16.47 -3.90
N ALA A 336 2.41 16.46 -5.21
CA ALA A 336 1.33 16.68 -6.19
C ALA A 336 0.30 15.53 -6.20
N ASN A 337 0.65 14.36 -5.64
CA ASN A 337 -0.24 13.20 -5.50
C ASN A 337 -0.90 13.09 -4.11
N LEU A 338 -0.34 13.76 -3.10
CA LEU A 338 -0.83 13.70 -1.72
C LEU A 338 -1.90 14.74 -1.45
N ASP A 339 -1.86 15.90 -2.10
CA ASP A 339 -2.74 17.04 -1.80
C ASP A 339 -4.25 16.75 -2.02
N VAL A 340 -4.62 15.82 -2.91
CA VAL A 340 -6.03 15.43 -3.15
C VAL A 340 -6.48 14.29 -2.21
N ALA A 341 -5.62 13.30 -1.95
CA ALA A 341 -5.92 12.17 -1.08
C ALA A 341 -5.88 12.55 0.42
N GLU A 342 -5.04 13.52 0.80
CA GLU A 342 -4.95 14.07 2.16
C GLU A 342 -6.17 14.95 2.48
N ARG A 343 -6.62 15.83 1.58
CA ARG A 343 -7.87 16.61 1.75
C ARG A 343 -9.10 15.70 1.90
N ALA A 344 -9.13 14.58 1.19
CA ALA A 344 -10.17 13.56 1.34
C ALA A 344 -10.11 12.80 2.68
N ARG A 345 -8.92 12.60 3.27
CA ARG A 345 -8.74 11.99 4.60
C ARG A 345 -9.07 12.97 5.73
N GLU A 346 -8.72 14.25 5.59
CA GLU A 346 -9.04 15.32 6.54
C GLU A 346 -10.55 15.54 6.69
N ASN A 347 -11.32 15.51 5.59
CA ASN A 347 -12.78 15.66 5.67
C ASN A 347 -13.48 14.49 6.38
N LYS A 348 -12.89 13.28 6.34
CA LYS A 348 -13.43 12.11 7.06
C LYS A 348 -13.27 12.25 8.56
N SER A 349 -12.14 12.79 9.06
CA SER A 349 -11.90 13.00 10.49
C SER A 349 -12.76 14.13 11.05
N SER A 350 -12.94 15.22 10.30
CA SER A 350 -13.81 16.34 10.69
C SER A 350 -15.28 15.89 10.83
N LEU A 351 -15.82 15.20 9.82
CA LEU A 351 -17.23 14.78 9.83
C LEU A 351 -17.51 13.70 10.88
N SER A 352 -16.60 12.74 11.10
CA SER A 352 -16.78 11.70 12.12
C SER A 352 -16.80 12.30 13.52
N VAL A 353 -15.89 13.24 13.82
CA VAL A 353 -15.85 13.94 15.11
C VAL A 353 -17.14 14.73 15.33
N ALA A 354 -17.63 15.40 14.29
CA ALA A 354 -18.86 16.17 14.37
C ALA A 354 -20.09 15.26 14.61
N LEU A 355 -20.15 14.07 13.98
CA LEU A 355 -21.20 13.09 14.28
C LEU A 355 -21.14 12.56 15.72
N ASP A 356 -19.95 12.31 16.25
CA ASP A 356 -19.80 11.86 17.65
C ASP A 356 -20.21 12.94 18.65
N LYS A 357 -19.92 14.22 18.37
CA LYS A 357 -20.43 15.35 19.16
C LYS A 357 -21.95 15.40 19.16
N LEU A 358 -22.60 15.17 18.00
CA LEU A 358 -24.05 15.11 17.90
C LEU A 358 -24.63 13.93 18.68
N ARG A 359 -24.00 12.75 18.65
CA ARG A 359 -24.41 11.57 19.45
C ARG A 359 -24.32 11.83 20.95
N ALA A 360 -23.30 12.57 21.38
CA ALA A 360 -23.08 12.89 22.78
C ALA A 360 -23.97 14.04 23.30
N GLN A 361 -24.70 14.74 22.42
CA GLN A 361 -25.50 15.90 22.76
C GLN A 361 -26.74 15.51 23.59
N LYS A 362 -26.57 15.53 24.92
CA LYS A 362 -27.66 15.45 25.91
C LYS A 362 -28.25 16.85 26.10
N GLY A 363 -28.93 17.36 25.08
CA GLY A 363 -29.56 18.70 25.08
C GLY A 363 -31.09 18.64 25.07
N ASP A 364 -31.69 19.78 25.45
CA ASP A 364 -33.11 20.11 25.49
C ASP A 364 -33.92 19.46 24.34
N PRO A 365 -34.99 18.70 24.63
CA PRO A 365 -35.84 18.08 23.61
C PRO A 365 -36.46 19.09 22.63
N GLU A 366 -36.56 20.37 23.00
CA GLU A 366 -37.12 21.44 22.17
C GLU A 366 -36.05 22.25 21.40
N HIS A 367 -34.78 21.83 21.42
CA HIS A 367 -33.73 22.51 20.67
C HIS A 367 -34.03 22.47 19.15
N PRO A 368 -34.00 23.61 18.41
CA PRO A 368 -34.32 23.61 16.98
C PRO A 368 -33.48 22.67 16.11
N GLY A 369 -32.22 22.41 16.52
CA GLY A 369 -31.33 21.43 15.88
C GLY A 369 -31.55 19.97 16.31
N ARG A 370 -32.61 19.65 17.06
CA ARG A 370 -32.86 18.30 17.62
C ARG A 370 -33.15 17.27 16.53
N LEU A 371 -33.82 17.68 15.45
CA LEU A 371 -34.09 16.79 14.32
C LEU A 371 -32.81 16.14 13.77
N VAL A 372 -31.74 16.93 13.63
CA VAL A 372 -30.42 16.43 13.18
C VAL A 372 -29.87 15.36 14.12
N VAL A 373 -30.01 15.56 15.44
CA VAL A 373 -29.57 14.58 16.45
C VAL A 373 -30.36 13.29 16.34
N GLU A 374 -31.69 13.35 16.20
CA GLU A 374 -32.52 12.16 16.05
C GLU A 374 -32.21 11.39 14.76
N VAL A 375 -31.85 12.08 13.68
CA VAL A 375 -31.34 11.45 12.45
C VAL A 375 -30.00 10.76 12.68
N VAL A 376 -29.04 11.40 13.36
CA VAL A 376 -27.76 10.76 13.71
C VAL A 376 -27.96 9.47 14.51
N LEU A 377 -28.97 9.45 15.39
CA LEU A 377 -29.35 8.29 16.20
C LEU A 377 -30.19 7.25 15.43
N GLY A 378 -30.71 7.59 14.25
CA GLY A 378 -31.60 6.74 13.46
C GLY A 378 -33.01 6.60 14.04
N ASN A 379 -33.44 7.54 14.89
CA ASN A 379 -34.73 7.48 15.57
C ASN A 379 -35.88 7.99 14.69
N MET A 380 -36.37 7.13 13.79
CA MET A 380 -37.45 7.45 12.86
C MET A 380 -38.71 8.01 13.55
N ALA A 381 -39.14 7.40 14.66
CA ALA A 381 -40.36 7.79 15.37
C ALA A 381 -40.27 9.22 15.92
N ARG A 382 -39.11 9.59 16.48
CA ARG A 382 -38.88 10.94 17.00
C ARG A 382 -38.69 11.97 15.90
N ALA A 383 -38.00 11.61 14.82
CA ALA A 383 -37.88 12.47 13.66
C ALA A 383 -39.27 12.80 13.07
N LEU A 384 -40.14 11.80 12.93
CA LEU A 384 -41.52 12.00 12.47
C LEU A 384 -42.32 12.92 13.39
N ASP A 385 -42.27 12.68 14.70
CA ASP A 385 -42.95 13.49 15.71
C ASP A 385 -42.48 14.96 15.71
N LEU A 386 -41.17 15.20 15.61
CA LEU A 386 -40.61 16.55 15.48
C LEU A 386 -41.07 17.25 14.20
N LEU A 387 -41.08 16.54 13.07
CA LEU A 387 -41.55 17.10 11.79
C LEU A 387 -43.06 17.41 11.79
N GLN A 388 -43.85 16.66 12.55
CA GLN A 388 -45.29 16.92 12.68
C GLN A 388 -45.57 18.15 13.56
N ARG A 389 -44.79 18.36 14.63
CA ARG A 389 -44.96 19.51 15.52
C ARG A 389 -44.35 20.80 14.97
N HIS A 390 -43.20 20.68 14.30
CA HIS A 390 -42.39 21.81 13.83
C HIS A 390 -41.94 21.62 12.37
N PRO A 391 -42.88 21.53 11.40
CA PRO A 391 -42.53 21.34 9.99
C PRO A 391 -41.65 22.47 9.43
N GLU A 392 -41.78 23.69 9.97
CA GLU A 392 -40.96 24.85 9.61
C GLU A 392 -39.48 24.71 9.97
N GLN A 393 -39.13 23.76 10.83
CA GLN A 393 -37.75 23.55 11.31
C GLN A 393 -37.01 22.44 10.57
N VAL A 394 -37.60 21.83 9.53
CA VAL A 394 -37.01 20.70 8.77
C VAL A 394 -35.58 20.96 8.27
N ASP A 395 -35.30 22.23 7.92
CA ASP A 395 -34.01 22.66 7.37
C ASP A 395 -33.06 23.25 8.41
N THR A 396 -33.44 23.23 9.69
CA THR A 396 -32.60 23.78 10.77
C THR A 396 -31.29 23.02 10.85
N LYS A 397 -30.18 23.77 10.78
CA LYS A 397 -28.84 23.21 10.84
C LYS A 397 -28.39 22.95 12.28
N ASN A 398 -27.67 21.86 12.51
CA ASN A 398 -26.92 21.61 13.74
C ASN A 398 -25.49 21.22 13.36
N GLN A 399 -24.51 21.91 13.94
CA GLN A 399 -23.10 21.85 13.52
C GLN A 399 -22.95 22.00 11.99
N GLY A 400 -23.56 23.05 11.43
CA GLY A 400 -23.46 23.41 10.01
C GLY A 400 -24.29 22.57 9.04
N ARG A 401 -25.00 21.53 9.51
CA ARG A 401 -25.61 20.49 8.64
C ARG A 401 -27.10 20.33 8.86
N THR A 402 -27.85 20.11 7.79
CA THR A 402 -29.28 19.78 7.82
C THR A 402 -29.49 18.30 8.16
N ALA A 403 -30.71 17.96 8.58
CA ALA A 403 -31.11 16.58 8.81
C ALA A 403 -30.98 15.72 7.55
N LEU A 404 -31.30 16.30 6.38
CA LEU A 404 -31.23 15.60 5.09
C LEU A 404 -29.79 15.25 4.69
N GLN A 405 -28.84 16.18 4.86
CA GLN A 405 -27.42 15.92 4.61
C GLN A 405 -26.89 14.77 5.47
N VAL A 406 -27.22 14.77 6.77
CA VAL A 406 -26.79 13.71 7.69
C VAL A 406 -27.42 12.36 7.34
N ALA A 407 -28.73 12.32 7.05
CA ALA A 407 -29.43 11.10 6.65
C ALA A 407 -28.83 10.51 5.36
N ALA A 408 -28.48 11.38 4.40
CA ALA A 408 -27.86 11.00 3.14
C ALA A 408 -26.46 10.38 3.34
N TYR A 409 -25.62 10.96 4.21
CA TYR A 409 -24.30 10.41 4.53
C TYR A 409 -24.37 9.06 5.27
N LEU A 410 -25.34 8.91 6.17
CA LEU A 410 -25.52 7.67 6.93
C LEU A 410 -26.26 6.56 6.16
N GLY A 411 -26.78 6.87 4.97
CA GLY A 411 -27.51 5.88 4.15
C GLY A 411 -28.91 5.55 4.67
N GLN A 412 -29.50 6.42 5.49
CA GLN A 412 -30.81 6.18 6.10
C GLN A 412 -31.93 6.53 5.11
N VAL A 413 -32.12 5.67 4.09
CA VAL A 413 -33.00 5.93 2.94
C VAL A 413 -34.43 6.30 3.35
N GLU A 414 -35.00 5.63 4.36
CA GLU A 414 -36.36 5.93 4.82
C GLU A 414 -36.46 7.31 5.50
N LEU A 415 -35.42 7.72 6.23
CA LEU A 415 -35.34 9.08 6.79
C LEU A 415 -35.15 10.12 5.70
N VAL A 416 -34.36 9.83 4.67
CA VAL A 416 -34.23 10.69 3.48
C VAL A 416 -35.62 10.89 2.84
N ARG A 417 -36.40 9.81 2.64
CA ARG A 417 -37.76 9.92 2.09
C ARG A 417 -38.69 10.74 2.97
N LEU A 418 -38.67 10.51 4.28
CA LEU A 418 -39.49 11.26 5.23
C LEU A 418 -39.18 12.76 5.20
N LEU A 419 -37.89 13.11 5.24
CA LEU A 419 -37.46 14.51 5.21
C LEU A 419 -37.88 15.21 3.91
N LEU A 420 -37.74 14.52 2.77
CA LEU A 420 -38.22 15.05 1.49
C LEU A 420 -39.74 15.20 1.44
N GLN A 421 -40.51 14.27 2.02
CA GLN A 421 -41.97 14.40 2.16
C GLN A 421 -42.36 15.60 3.04
N ALA A 422 -41.53 15.90 4.05
CA ALA A 422 -41.67 17.09 4.89
C ALA A 422 -41.14 18.38 4.23
N ARG A 423 -40.87 18.36 2.91
CA ARG A 423 -40.38 19.51 2.12
C ARG A 423 -39.01 20.04 2.55
N ALA A 424 -38.12 19.17 3.04
CA ALA A 424 -36.72 19.53 3.27
C ALA A 424 -36.08 20.11 1.99
N GLY A 425 -35.33 21.20 2.12
CA GLY A 425 -34.58 21.81 1.04
C GLY A 425 -33.46 20.89 0.54
N VAL A 426 -33.66 20.30 -0.64
CA VAL A 426 -32.79 19.24 -1.17
C VAL A 426 -31.37 19.72 -1.56
N ASP A 427 -31.26 20.99 -1.97
CA ASP A 427 -30.01 21.61 -2.45
C ASP A 427 -29.42 22.61 -1.47
N LEU A 428 -29.84 22.60 -0.20
CA LEU A 428 -29.25 23.47 0.82
C LEU A 428 -27.76 23.12 1.01
N PRO A 429 -26.83 24.09 0.83
CA PRO A 429 -25.41 23.85 1.04
C PRO A 429 -25.05 23.94 2.53
N ASP A 430 -24.04 23.17 2.96
CA ASP A 430 -23.31 23.46 4.20
C ASP A 430 -22.27 24.58 3.99
N ASP A 431 -21.42 24.82 4.98
CA ASP A 431 -20.40 25.89 4.93
C ASP A 431 -19.29 25.63 3.89
N GLU A 432 -19.14 24.38 3.44
CA GLU A 432 -18.24 23.96 2.36
C GLU A 432 -18.93 23.93 0.99
N GLY A 433 -20.21 24.29 0.93
CA GLY A 433 -21.00 24.23 -0.30
C GLY A 433 -21.53 22.82 -0.63
N ASN A 434 -21.36 21.84 0.25
CA ASN A 434 -21.81 20.47 0.02
C ASN A 434 -23.33 20.34 0.21
N THR A 435 -24.02 19.80 -0.79
CA THR A 435 -25.46 19.48 -0.74
C THR A 435 -25.71 18.06 -0.21
N ALA A 436 -26.98 17.68 0.00
CA ALA A 436 -27.31 16.30 0.40
C ALA A 436 -26.76 15.23 -0.57
N LEU A 437 -26.69 15.54 -1.87
CA LEU A 437 -26.11 14.63 -2.86
C LEU A 437 -24.59 14.43 -2.63
N HIS A 438 -23.84 15.49 -2.29
CA HIS A 438 -22.43 15.37 -1.90
C HIS A 438 -22.26 14.49 -0.66
N TYR A 439 -23.13 14.64 0.33
CA TYR A 439 -23.11 13.82 1.54
C TYR A 439 -23.36 12.33 1.24
N SER A 440 -24.28 12.01 0.32
CA SER A 440 -24.46 10.62 -0.13
C SER A 440 -23.20 10.03 -0.79
N ALA A 441 -22.46 10.84 -1.54
CA ALA A 441 -21.18 10.46 -2.12
C ALA A 441 -20.08 10.32 -1.05
N LEU A 442 -19.97 11.26 -0.11
CA LEU A 442 -19.03 11.18 1.01
C LEU A 442 -19.24 9.93 1.88
N GLY A 443 -20.50 9.53 2.05
CA GLY A 443 -20.91 8.38 2.86
C GLY A 443 -20.89 7.04 2.15
N ASN A 444 -20.59 6.98 0.85
CA ASN A 444 -20.72 5.80 0.01
C ASN A 444 -22.15 5.20 0.00
N GLN A 445 -23.16 6.03 -0.28
CA GLN A 445 -24.59 5.67 -0.16
C GLN A 445 -25.32 5.77 -1.51
N PRO A 446 -25.23 4.74 -2.38
CA PRO A 446 -25.80 4.79 -3.73
C PRO A 446 -27.34 4.89 -3.73
N GLU A 447 -28.03 4.24 -2.81
CA GLU A 447 -29.49 4.29 -2.70
C GLU A 447 -29.97 5.68 -2.25
N ALA A 448 -29.25 6.31 -1.32
CA ALA A 448 -29.55 7.68 -0.91
C ALA A 448 -29.39 8.66 -2.08
N ALA A 449 -28.29 8.54 -2.85
CA ALA A 449 -28.08 9.31 -4.07
C ALA A 449 -29.23 9.12 -5.08
N ARG A 450 -29.67 7.87 -5.27
CA ARG A 450 -30.78 7.52 -6.18
C ARG A 450 -32.09 8.21 -5.79
N VAL A 451 -32.40 8.26 -4.49
CA VAL A 451 -33.60 8.92 -3.96
C VAL A 451 -33.52 10.44 -4.12
N LEU A 452 -32.38 11.04 -3.78
CA LEU A 452 -32.17 12.49 -3.90
C LEU A 452 -32.32 12.96 -5.36
N LEU A 453 -31.71 12.24 -6.30
CA LEU A 453 -31.83 12.54 -7.73
C LEU A 453 -33.27 12.35 -8.24
N SER A 454 -33.98 11.34 -7.74
CA SER A 454 -35.41 11.16 -8.05
C SER A 454 -36.30 12.25 -7.45
N ALA A 455 -35.85 12.95 -6.43
CA ALA A 455 -36.54 14.08 -5.82
C ALA A 455 -36.22 15.42 -6.53
N GLY A 456 -35.41 15.40 -7.60
CA GLY A 456 -35.10 16.58 -8.39
C GLY A 456 -34.03 17.48 -7.77
N CYS A 457 -33.08 16.92 -7.00
CA CYS A 457 -31.92 17.69 -6.56
C CYS A 457 -31.05 18.13 -7.74
N GLY A 458 -30.28 19.20 -7.54
CA GLY A 458 -29.26 19.64 -8.47
C GLY A 458 -28.18 18.57 -8.65
N ALA A 459 -28.34 17.73 -9.67
CA ALA A 459 -27.44 16.62 -10.00
C ALA A 459 -25.97 17.06 -10.14
N ASP A 460 -25.78 18.28 -10.63
CA ASP A 460 -24.49 18.89 -10.96
C ASP A 460 -24.17 20.10 -10.06
N ALA A 461 -24.78 20.15 -8.87
CA ALA A 461 -24.46 21.18 -7.88
C ALA A 461 -22.96 21.16 -7.55
N LEU A 462 -22.36 22.34 -7.46
CA LEU A 462 -20.94 22.52 -7.20
C LEU A 462 -20.73 23.00 -5.76
N ASN A 463 -19.79 22.37 -5.04
CA ASN A 463 -19.35 22.86 -3.74
C ASN A 463 -18.31 24.00 -3.86
N ASN A 464 -17.74 24.47 -2.76
CA ASN A 464 -16.77 25.57 -2.76
C ASN A 464 -15.47 25.27 -3.52
N THR A 465 -15.14 24.00 -3.73
CA THR A 465 -14.01 23.54 -4.58
C THR A 465 -14.41 23.32 -6.03
N ARG A 466 -15.63 23.75 -6.40
CA ARG A 466 -16.28 23.45 -7.68
C ARG A 466 -16.41 21.96 -7.97
N SER A 467 -16.36 21.10 -6.96
CA SER A 467 -16.54 19.66 -7.13
C SER A 467 -18.03 19.33 -7.14
N THR A 468 -18.44 18.43 -8.03
CA THR A 468 -19.77 17.78 -7.98
C THR A 468 -19.76 16.57 -7.04
N ALA A 469 -20.93 16.02 -6.71
CA ALA A 469 -21.01 14.74 -6.00
C ALA A 469 -20.29 13.60 -6.74
N LEU A 470 -20.21 13.66 -8.08
CA LEU A 470 -19.47 12.68 -8.88
C LEU A 470 -17.96 12.77 -8.65
N HIS A 471 -17.38 13.97 -8.57
CA HIS A 471 -15.97 14.14 -8.20
C HIS A 471 -15.67 13.50 -6.85
N VAL A 472 -16.51 13.78 -5.85
CA VAL A 472 -16.36 13.22 -4.51
C VAL A 472 -16.40 11.68 -4.53
N ALA A 473 -17.37 11.09 -5.23
CA ALA A 473 -17.46 9.64 -5.35
C ALA A 473 -16.23 9.02 -6.03
N VAL A 474 -15.73 9.66 -7.09
CA VAL A 474 -14.55 9.22 -7.84
C VAL A 474 -13.28 9.30 -6.97
N GLN A 475 -13.02 10.44 -6.34
CA GLN A 475 -11.83 10.66 -5.50
C GLN A 475 -11.78 9.68 -4.32
N ARG A 476 -12.94 9.21 -3.85
CA ARG A 476 -13.05 8.22 -2.76
C ARG A 476 -13.05 6.77 -3.25
N GLY A 477 -13.10 6.52 -4.56
CA GLY A 477 -13.14 5.17 -5.12
C GLY A 477 -14.48 4.45 -4.95
N PHE A 478 -15.58 5.18 -4.79
CA PHE A 478 -16.90 4.60 -4.52
C PHE A 478 -17.65 4.25 -5.82
N LEU A 479 -17.27 3.13 -6.42
CA LEU A 479 -17.74 2.66 -7.73
C LEU A 479 -19.27 2.65 -7.86
N GLU A 480 -20.00 2.11 -6.88
CA GLU A 480 -21.46 1.99 -6.98
C GLU A 480 -22.15 3.35 -6.96
N VAL A 481 -21.64 4.32 -6.19
CA VAL A 481 -22.14 5.70 -6.25
C VAL A 481 -21.86 6.32 -7.62
N VAL A 482 -20.65 6.13 -8.17
CA VAL A 482 -20.30 6.60 -9.52
C VAL A 482 -21.28 6.04 -10.55
N ARG A 483 -21.59 4.75 -10.50
CA ARG A 483 -22.57 4.11 -11.40
C ARG A 483 -23.94 4.78 -11.31
N VAL A 484 -24.47 4.96 -10.09
CA VAL A 484 -25.77 5.60 -9.89
C VAL A 484 -25.80 7.02 -10.46
N LEU A 485 -24.76 7.82 -10.19
CA LEU A 485 -24.68 9.19 -10.69
C LEU A 485 -24.64 9.22 -12.23
N CYS A 486 -23.86 8.34 -12.85
CA CYS A 486 -23.79 8.23 -14.32
C CYS A 486 -25.12 7.74 -14.93
N GLU A 487 -25.75 6.71 -14.36
CA GLU A 487 -27.06 6.18 -14.79
C GLU A 487 -28.17 7.23 -14.73
N ARG A 488 -28.05 8.20 -13.82
CA ARG A 488 -29.01 9.28 -13.62
C ARG A 488 -28.68 10.55 -14.41
N GLY A 489 -27.66 10.51 -15.26
CA GLY A 489 -27.34 11.59 -16.19
C GLY A 489 -26.64 12.78 -15.57
N CYS A 490 -25.94 12.61 -14.44
CA CYS A 490 -25.00 13.64 -13.95
C CYS A 490 -23.93 13.89 -15.00
N ASP A 491 -23.53 15.15 -15.17
CA ASP A 491 -22.52 15.53 -16.16
C ASP A 491 -21.12 15.05 -15.72
N VAL A 492 -20.57 14.14 -16.53
CA VAL A 492 -19.25 13.53 -16.31
C VAL A 492 -18.09 14.39 -16.79
N ASN A 493 -18.36 15.56 -17.37
CA ASN A 493 -17.37 16.45 -17.97
C ASN A 493 -17.15 17.75 -17.20
N LEU A 494 -17.92 18.01 -16.13
CA LEU A 494 -17.79 19.25 -15.39
C LEU A 494 -16.40 19.36 -14.75
N PRO A 495 -15.70 20.49 -14.91
CA PRO A 495 -14.41 20.72 -14.28
C PRO A 495 -14.57 21.20 -12.83
N ASP A 496 -13.71 20.68 -11.95
CA ASP A 496 -13.50 21.23 -10.61
C ASP A 496 -12.68 22.54 -10.62
N ALA A 497 -12.25 23.02 -9.44
CA ALA A 497 -11.46 24.26 -9.32
C ALA A 497 -10.06 24.18 -9.96
N HIS A 498 -9.55 22.97 -10.20
CA HIS A 498 -8.29 22.71 -10.89
C HIS A 498 -8.49 22.42 -12.38
N ALA A 499 -9.73 22.56 -12.86
CA ALA A 499 -10.18 22.13 -14.17
C ALA A 499 -9.99 20.63 -14.42
N ASP A 500 -9.89 19.83 -13.36
CA ASP A 500 -9.92 18.37 -13.46
C ASP A 500 -11.38 17.93 -13.60
N THR A 501 -11.65 17.10 -14.61
CA THR A 501 -12.93 16.41 -14.75
C THR A 501 -12.97 15.18 -13.83
N PRO A 502 -14.14 14.55 -13.60
CA PRO A 502 -14.20 13.27 -12.90
C PRO A 502 -13.25 12.21 -13.46
N LEU A 503 -13.04 12.19 -14.79
CA LEU A 503 -12.09 11.26 -15.41
C LEU A 503 -10.62 11.59 -15.06
N HIS A 504 -10.25 12.87 -14.95
CA HIS A 504 -8.92 13.26 -14.43
C HIS A 504 -8.73 12.76 -12.99
N SER A 505 -9.73 12.97 -12.13
CA SER A 505 -9.71 12.50 -10.73
C SER A 505 -9.57 10.97 -10.65
N ALA A 506 -10.27 10.23 -11.52
CA ALA A 506 -10.18 8.76 -11.56
C ALA A 506 -8.77 8.29 -11.95
N ILE A 507 -8.14 8.95 -12.94
CA ILE A 507 -6.78 8.64 -13.37
C ILE A 507 -5.77 8.94 -12.25
N SER A 508 -5.94 10.05 -11.52
CA SER A 508 -5.07 10.44 -10.39
C SER A 508 -5.09 9.42 -9.24
N ALA A 509 -6.22 8.74 -9.01
CA ALA A 509 -6.37 7.75 -7.94
C ALA A 509 -5.58 6.43 -8.19
N GLY A 510 -4.98 6.27 -9.38
CA GLY A 510 -4.11 5.14 -9.72
C GLY A 510 -4.87 3.83 -9.94
N ALA A 511 -4.16 2.69 -9.84
CA ALA A 511 -4.67 1.38 -10.25
C ALA A 511 -5.99 0.96 -9.56
N GLY A 512 -6.21 1.40 -8.32
CA GLY A 512 -7.42 1.12 -7.54
C GLY A 512 -8.72 1.74 -8.12
N ALA A 513 -8.61 2.69 -9.05
CA ALA A 513 -9.74 3.35 -9.70
C ALA A 513 -9.99 2.86 -11.14
N SER A 514 -9.35 1.78 -11.58
CA SER A 514 -9.51 1.25 -12.95
C SER A 514 -10.96 0.96 -13.32
N SER A 515 -11.75 0.37 -12.41
CA SER A 515 -13.19 0.13 -12.65
C SER A 515 -14.01 1.41 -12.81
N ILE A 516 -13.58 2.51 -12.17
CA ILE A 516 -14.23 3.83 -12.32
C ILE A 516 -13.89 4.43 -13.68
N VAL A 517 -12.63 4.33 -14.11
CA VAL A 517 -12.23 4.72 -15.47
C VAL A 517 -13.05 3.96 -16.51
N GLU A 518 -13.28 2.66 -16.33
CA GLU A 518 -14.16 1.89 -17.22
C GLU A 518 -15.57 2.47 -17.26
N VAL A 519 -16.21 2.70 -16.10
CA VAL A 519 -17.58 3.25 -16.07
C VAL A 519 -17.64 4.62 -16.75
N LEU A 520 -16.78 5.56 -16.36
CA LEU A 520 -16.78 6.93 -16.90
C LEU A 520 -16.50 6.94 -18.40
N THR A 521 -15.56 6.11 -18.87
CA THR A 521 -15.25 6.02 -20.30
C THR A 521 -16.31 5.27 -21.08
N GLU A 522 -17.29 4.60 -20.49
CA GLU A 522 -18.43 4.03 -21.23
C GLU A 522 -19.66 4.97 -21.27
N VAL A 523 -19.65 6.08 -20.52
CA VAL A 523 -20.76 7.05 -20.54
C VAL A 523 -20.86 7.74 -21.92
N PRO A 524 -22.06 7.77 -22.54
CA PRO A 524 -22.28 8.53 -23.77
C PRO A 524 -22.00 10.03 -23.57
N GLY A 525 -21.21 10.62 -24.46
CA GLY A 525 -20.90 12.05 -24.39
C GLY A 525 -19.76 12.44 -23.45
N VAL A 526 -19.01 11.47 -22.89
CA VAL A 526 -17.77 11.78 -22.16
C VAL A 526 -16.74 12.45 -23.08
N ASP A 527 -16.24 13.59 -22.65
CA ASP A 527 -15.20 14.36 -23.33
C ASP A 527 -13.82 13.88 -22.88
N VAL A 528 -13.21 13.04 -23.72
CA VAL A 528 -11.84 12.56 -23.50
C VAL A 528 -10.76 13.54 -23.98
N THR A 529 -11.14 14.70 -24.51
CA THR A 529 -10.24 15.74 -25.04
C THR A 529 -9.99 16.89 -24.08
N ALA A 530 -10.70 16.90 -22.94
CA ALA A 530 -10.58 17.92 -21.90
C ALA A 530 -9.13 18.10 -21.41
N THR A 531 -8.83 19.34 -21.02
CA THR A 531 -7.55 19.73 -20.42
C THR A 531 -7.75 20.36 -19.05
N ASN A 532 -6.83 20.09 -18.12
CA ASN A 532 -6.84 20.72 -16.80
C ASN A 532 -6.07 22.06 -16.76
N SER A 533 -6.03 22.68 -15.57
CA SER A 533 -5.38 23.98 -15.35
C SER A 533 -3.87 24.00 -15.64
N GLN A 534 -3.23 22.83 -15.69
CA GLN A 534 -1.82 22.68 -16.05
C GLN A 534 -1.62 22.46 -17.57
N GLY A 535 -2.69 22.51 -18.37
CA GLY A 535 -2.67 22.25 -19.80
C GLY A 535 -2.46 20.77 -20.15
N PHE A 536 -2.64 19.84 -19.20
CA PHE A 536 -2.57 18.41 -19.47
C PHE A 536 -3.88 17.97 -20.09
N THR A 537 -3.81 17.27 -21.24
CA THR A 537 -4.93 16.47 -21.72
C THR A 537 -5.10 15.26 -20.83
N LEU A 538 -6.25 14.60 -20.88
CA LEU A 538 -6.46 13.32 -20.21
C LEU A 538 -5.40 12.28 -20.59
N LEU A 539 -4.94 12.26 -21.85
CA LEU A 539 -3.89 11.36 -22.29
C LEU A 539 -2.53 11.72 -21.67
N HIS A 540 -2.18 13.01 -21.60
CA HIS A 540 -0.98 13.46 -20.87
C HIS A 540 -1.02 13.02 -19.41
N HIS A 541 -2.15 13.22 -18.74
CA HIS A 541 -2.31 12.89 -17.34
C HIS A 541 -2.24 11.38 -17.10
N ALA A 542 -2.92 10.58 -17.92
CA ALA A 542 -2.85 9.12 -17.86
C ALA A 542 -1.42 8.60 -18.09
N SER A 543 -0.67 9.22 -19.00
CA SER A 543 0.72 8.86 -19.24
C SER A 543 1.66 9.30 -18.13
N LEU A 544 1.41 10.44 -17.48
CA LEU A 544 2.15 10.87 -16.29
C LEU A 544 1.94 9.89 -15.11
N LYS A 545 0.70 9.44 -14.90
CA LYS A 545 0.33 8.53 -13.79
C LYS A 545 0.58 7.05 -14.10
N GLY A 546 0.96 6.69 -15.32
CA GLY A 546 1.19 5.28 -15.70
C GLY A 546 -0.10 4.46 -15.85
N HIS A 547 -1.25 5.09 -16.06
CA HIS A 547 -2.54 4.40 -16.06
C HIS A 547 -2.85 3.77 -17.44
N ALA A 548 -2.28 2.59 -17.71
CA ALA A 548 -2.37 1.89 -18.99
C ALA A 548 -3.81 1.71 -19.54
N LEU A 549 -4.77 1.34 -18.68
CA LEU A 549 -6.17 1.19 -19.10
C LEU A 549 -6.79 2.51 -19.59
N ALA A 550 -6.55 3.61 -18.89
CA ALA A 550 -7.05 4.93 -19.29
C ALA A 550 -6.45 5.35 -20.62
N VAL A 551 -5.14 5.14 -20.83
CA VAL A 551 -4.46 5.39 -22.11
C VAL A 551 -5.15 4.65 -23.25
N ARG A 552 -5.42 3.34 -23.10
CA ARG A 552 -6.14 2.55 -24.12
C ARG A 552 -7.54 3.09 -24.41
N LYS A 553 -8.32 3.37 -23.36
CA LYS A 553 -9.69 3.88 -23.51
C LYS A 553 -9.74 5.25 -24.17
N ILE A 554 -8.82 6.15 -23.81
CA ILE A 554 -8.71 7.49 -24.40
C ILE A 554 -8.31 7.37 -25.88
N LEU A 555 -7.28 6.60 -26.21
CA LEU A 555 -6.82 6.41 -27.59
C LEU A 555 -7.90 5.79 -28.49
N ALA A 556 -8.71 4.87 -27.96
CA ALA A 556 -9.81 4.25 -28.70
C ALA A 556 -10.86 5.27 -29.16
N ARG A 557 -10.99 6.41 -28.47
CA ARG A 557 -11.96 7.46 -28.81
C ARG A 557 -11.34 8.72 -29.43
N ALA A 558 -10.12 9.05 -29.03
CA ALA A 558 -9.45 10.28 -29.40
C ALA A 558 -7.97 10.04 -29.75
N ARG A 559 -7.72 9.16 -30.71
CA ARG A 559 -6.36 8.84 -31.19
C ARG A 559 -5.56 10.09 -31.64
N GLN A 560 -6.23 11.15 -32.09
CA GLN A 560 -5.60 12.41 -32.48
C GLN A 560 -4.83 13.11 -31.34
N LEU A 561 -5.09 12.74 -30.07
CA LEU A 561 -4.38 13.31 -28.92
C LEU A 561 -2.96 12.76 -28.74
N VAL A 562 -2.60 11.68 -29.44
CA VAL A 562 -1.38 10.90 -29.15
C VAL A 562 -0.09 11.73 -29.20
N ASP A 563 0.00 12.66 -30.16
CA ASP A 563 1.14 13.56 -30.35
C ASP A 563 0.81 15.02 -29.99
N ALA A 564 -0.32 15.25 -29.32
CA ALA A 564 -0.66 16.58 -28.81
C ALA A 564 0.46 17.06 -27.88
N LYS A 565 0.85 18.33 -28.00
CA LYS A 565 1.87 18.93 -27.15
C LYS A 565 1.18 19.81 -26.11
N LYS A 566 1.54 19.64 -24.84
CA LYS A 566 1.22 20.63 -23.80
C LYS A 566 2.13 21.85 -23.96
N GLU A 567 1.91 22.86 -23.12
CA GLU A 567 2.64 24.13 -23.19
C GLU A 567 4.15 23.94 -23.39
N ASP A 568 4.86 23.30 -22.48
CA ASP A 568 6.31 23.07 -22.59
C ASP A 568 6.79 22.13 -23.73
N GLY A 569 5.89 21.70 -24.62
CA GLY A 569 6.17 20.90 -25.80
C GLY A 569 6.17 19.39 -25.55
N PHE A 570 5.89 18.93 -24.32
CA PHE A 570 5.81 17.49 -24.02
C PHE A 570 4.55 16.87 -24.62
N THR A 571 4.71 15.65 -25.11
CA THR A 571 3.62 14.74 -25.53
C THR A 571 3.41 13.65 -24.47
N ALA A 572 2.39 12.82 -24.67
CA ALA A 572 2.12 11.65 -23.81
C ALA A 572 3.32 10.70 -23.73
N LEU A 573 4.02 10.47 -24.87
CA LEU A 573 5.19 9.59 -24.90
C LEU A 573 6.36 10.18 -24.11
N HIS A 574 6.57 11.50 -24.13
CA HIS A 574 7.60 12.13 -23.29
C HIS A 574 7.32 11.90 -21.79
N LEU A 575 6.07 12.03 -21.35
CA LEU A 575 5.70 11.85 -19.95
C LEU A 575 5.84 10.39 -19.49
N ALA A 576 5.42 9.44 -20.33
CA ALA A 576 5.64 8.02 -20.08
C ALA A 576 7.14 7.69 -20.01
N ALA A 577 7.94 8.30 -20.90
CA ALA A 577 9.37 8.11 -20.92
C ALA A 577 10.10 8.73 -19.73
N LEU A 578 9.68 9.89 -19.26
CA LEU A 578 10.26 10.53 -18.09
C LEU A 578 10.02 9.72 -16.80
N ASN A 579 8.87 9.03 -16.70
CA ASN A 579 8.40 8.38 -15.46
C ASN A 579 8.52 6.84 -15.48
N ASN A 580 9.25 6.25 -16.43
CA ASN A 580 9.41 4.81 -16.60
C ASN A 580 8.12 3.99 -16.78
N HIS A 581 7.09 4.57 -17.38
CA HIS A 581 5.83 3.86 -17.62
C HIS A 581 5.91 3.03 -18.89
N ARG A 582 6.73 1.96 -18.87
CA ARG A 582 7.04 1.10 -20.04
C ARG A 582 5.78 0.56 -20.74
N GLU A 583 4.79 0.08 -19.99
CA GLU A 583 3.54 -0.41 -20.57
C GLU A 583 2.78 0.71 -21.30
N VAL A 584 2.71 1.91 -20.70
CA VAL A 584 2.09 3.07 -21.35
C VAL A 584 2.82 3.46 -22.62
N ALA A 585 4.15 3.57 -22.57
CA ALA A 585 4.95 3.86 -23.76
C ALA A 585 4.70 2.81 -24.86
N GLN A 586 4.58 1.53 -24.48
CA GLN A 586 4.28 0.46 -25.41
C GLN A 586 2.94 0.63 -26.11
N ILE A 587 1.90 1.01 -25.36
CA ILE A 587 0.55 1.27 -25.88
C ILE A 587 0.55 2.48 -26.81
N LEU A 588 1.18 3.60 -26.40
CA LEU A 588 1.28 4.81 -27.22
C LEU A 588 1.93 4.53 -28.58
N ILE A 589 2.98 3.71 -28.60
CA ILE A 589 3.71 3.35 -29.81
C ILE A 589 2.91 2.38 -30.68
N ARG A 590 2.45 1.25 -30.13
CA ARG A 590 1.82 0.17 -30.91
C ARG A 590 0.37 0.47 -31.27
N GLU A 591 -0.41 0.94 -30.30
CA GLU A 591 -1.84 1.20 -30.47
C GLU A 591 -2.09 2.65 -30.88
N GLY A 592 -1.41 3.60 -30.22
CA GLY A 592 -1.53 5.04 -30.53
C GLY A 592 -0.86 5.45 -31.85
N ARG A 593 0.17 4.70 -32.27
CA ARG A 593 1.03 5.01 -33.44
C ARG A 593 1.61 6.43 -33.34
N CYS A 594 2.10 6.78 -32.15
CA CYS A 594 2.72 8.08 -31.91
C CYS A 594 4.01 8.25 -32.72
N ASP A 595 4.37 9.50 -32.97
CA ASP A 595 5.69 9.84 -33.47
C ASP A 595 6.71 9.71 -32.32
N VAL A 596 7.64 8.75 -32.46
CA VAL A 596 8.69 8.49 -31.45
C VAL A 596 9.81 9.54 -31.47
N ASN A 597 9.86 10.38 -32.50
CA ASN A 597 10.89 11.40 -32.73
C ASN A 597 10.44 12.82 -32.34
N VAL A 598 9.27 12.95 -31.74
CA VAL A 598 8.78 14.22 -31.22
C VAL A 598 9.80 14.87 -30.29
N ARG A 599 9.94 16.19 -30.39
CA ARG A 599 10.83 16.99 -29.54
C ARG A 599 10.04 18.04 -28.75
N ASN A 600 10.37 18.19 -27.47
CA ASN A 600 9.81 19.24 -26.60
C ASN A 600 10.47 20.61 -26.87
N ARG A 601 10.13 21.66 -26.08
CA ARG A 601 10.71 23.00 -26.26
C ARG A 601 12.24 23.05 -26.06
N LYS A 602 12.81 22.14 -25.26
CA LYS A 602 14.28 21.95 -25.10
C LYS A 602 14.88 21.03 -26.14
N LEU A 603 14.15 20.76 -27.22
CA LEU A 603 14.51 19.84 -28.27
C LEU A 603 14.77 18.39 -27.83
N GLN A 604 14.39 18.01 -26.60
CA GLN A 604 14.59 16.66 -26.10
C GLN A 604 13.53 15.73 -26.68
N SER A 605 13.95 14.54 -27.12
CA SER A 605 13.05 13.45 -27.53
C SER A 605 12.69 12.54 -26.34
N PRO A 606 11.69 11.64 -26.47
CA PRO A 606 11.40 10.64 -25.44
C PRO A 606 12.62 9.79 -25.08
N LEU A 607 13.51 9.50 -26.04
CA LEU A 607 14.76 8.78 -25.80
C LEU A 607 15.68 9.57 -24.87
N HIS A 608 15.84 10.89 -25.07
CA HIS A 608 16.64 11.73 -24.18
C HIS A 608 16.14 11.64 -22.74
N LEU A 609 14.83 11.73 -22.53
CA LEU A 609 14.24 11.70 -21.18
C LEU A 609 14.41 10.32 -20.52
N ALA A 610 14.20 9.23 -21.26
CA ALA A 610 14.41 7.87 -20.76
C ALA A 610 15.87 7.64 -20.32
N VAL A 611 16.83 8.08 -21.15
CA VAL A 611 18.26 7.97 -20.86
C VAL A 611 18.66 8.89 -19.71
N GLN A 612 18.16 10.13 -19.68
CA GLN A 612 18.43 11.10 -18.63
C GLN A 612 18.05 10.57 -17.24
N GLN A 613 16.98 9.77 -17.16
CA GLN A 613 16.49 9.17 -15.91
C GLN A 613 16.99 7.73 -15.67
N ALA A 614 17.87 7.20 -16.54
CA ALA A 614 18.37 5.82 -16.48
C ALA A 614 17.28 4.74 -16.54
N HIS A 615 16.20 4.98 -17.29
CA HIS A 615 15.14 3.99 -17.54
C HIS A 615 15.61 2.98 -18.60
N VAL A 616 16.59 2.16 -18.23
CA VAL A 616 17.31 1.24 -19.12
C VAL A 616 16.35 0.35 -19.89
N GLY A 617 15.28 -0.14 -19.25
CA GLY A 617 14.31 -0.98 -19.91
C GLY A 617 13.50 -0.27 -20.97
N LEU A 618 13.26 1.04 -20.87
CA LEU A 618 12.51 1.76 -21.89
C LEU A 618 13.33 2.07 -23.14
N VAL A 619 14.66 2.13 -23.03
CA VAL A 619 15.56 2.49 -24.13
C VAL A 619 15.45 1.53 -25.32
N PRO A 620 15.59 0.19 -25.17
CA PRO A 620 15.41 -0.74 -26.29
C PRO A 620 14.03 -0.61 -26.94
N LEU A 621 12.97 -0.41 -26.15
CA LEU A 621 11.61 -0.28 -26.66
C LEU A 621 11.47 0.93 -27.59
N LEU A 622 12.07 2.07 -27.24
CA LEU A 622 12.05 3.28 -28.07
C LEU A 622 12.90 3.11 -29.33
N VAL A 623 14.06 2.47 -29.23
CA VAL A 623 14.96 2.23 -30.38
C VAL A 623 14.36 1.23 -31.36
N ASP A 624 13.78 0.13 -30.87
CA ASP A 624 13.05 -0.85 -31.69
C ASP A 624 11.84 -0.23 -32.41
N ALA A 625 11.28 0.84 -31.84
CA ALA A 625 10.20 1.61 -32.45
C ALA A 625 10.68 2.60 -33.52
N GLY A 626 11.98 2.67 -33.80
CA GLY A 626 12.57 3.52 -34.85
C GLY A 626 12.84 4.95 -34.41
N CYS A 627 13.15 5.20 -33.14
CA CYS A 627 13.56 6.53 -32.71
C CYS A 627 14.98 6.87 -33.23
N SER A 628 15.21 8.16 -33.50
CA SER A 628 16.48 8.69 -33.94
C SER A 628 17.46 8.73 -32.76
N VAL A 629 18.37 7.75 -32.71
CA VAL A 629 19.41 7.65 -31.69
C VAL A 629 20.39 8.84 -31.71
N ASN A 630 20.48 9.53 -32.85
CA ASN A 630 21.32 10.72 -33.07
C ASN A 630 20.53 12.04 -33.03
N ALA A 631 19.27 12.01 -32.57
CA ALA A 631 18.59 13.28 -32.31
C ALA A 631 19.36 14.06 -31.25
N GLU A 632 19.46 15.37 -31.45
CA GLU A 632 20.14 16.29 -30.53
C GLU A 632 19.12 16.94 -29.60
N ASP A 633 19.56 17.52 -28.48
CA ASP A 633 18.77 18.48 -27.70
C ASP A 633 19.22 19.93 -27.94
N GLU A 634 18.78 20.89 -27.11
CA GLU A 634 19.14 22.31 -27.25
C GLU A 634 20.64 22.56 -27.06
N GLU A 635 21.35 21.67 -26.37
CA GLU A 635 22.79 21.74 -26.11
C GLU A 635 23.60 20.95 -27.15
N GLY A 636 22.94 20.38 -28.16
CA GLY A 636 23.54 19.50 -29.14
C GLY A 636 23.91 18.13 -28.55
N ASP A 637 23.47 17.81 -27.34
CA ASP A 637 23.72 16.52 -26.72
C ASP A 637 22.77 15.49 -27.36
N THR A 638 23.34 14.37 -27.83
CA THR A 638 22.55 13.20 -28.22
C THR A 638 22.24 12.34 -27.00
N ALA A 639 21.31 11.37 -27.12
CA ALA A 639 21.05 10.41 -26.05
C ALA A 639 22.34 9.70 -25.56
N LEU A 640 23.30 9.45 -26.46
CA LEU A 640 24.60 8.88 -26.11
C LEU A 640 25.44 9.83 -25.22
N HIS A 641 25.44 11.14 -25.50
CA HIS A 641 26.06 12.14 -24.63
C HIS A 641 25.43 12.12 -23.23
N VAL A 642 24.09 12.13 -23.16
CA VAL A 642 23.35 12.14 -21.90
C VAL A 642 23.65 10.91 -21.04
N ALA A 643 23.72 9.72 -21.66
CA ALA A 643 24.05 8.47 -20.96
C ALA A 643 25.41 8.55 -20.25
N LEU A 644 26.41 9.10 -20.95
CA LEU A 644 27.75 9.26 -20.42
C LEU A 644 27.82 10.39 -19.39
N GLN A 645 27.14 11.52 -19.55
CA GLN A 645 27.28 12.63 -18.60
C GLN A 645 26.68 12.34 -17.21
N ARG A 646 25.59 11.55 -17.12
CA ARG A 646 24.79 11.46 -15.88
C ARG A 646 24.97 10.16 -15.09
N HIS A 647 25.21 9.04 -15.77
CA HIS A 647 25.04 7.70 -15.19
C HIS A 647 26.32 6.85 -15.23
N GLN A 648 27.48 7.48 -15.41
CA GLN A 648 28.78 6.81 -15.42
C GLN A 648 29.07 6.00 -14.15
N MET A 649 28.49 6.40 -13.01
CA MET A 649 28.72 5.78 -11.69
C MET A 649 27.52 4.97 -11.18
N LEU A 650 26.40 4.94 -11.91
CA LEU A 650 25.18 4.25 -11.49
C LEU A 650 25.27 2.75 -11.85
N PRO A 651 25.32 1.81 -10.91
CA PRO A 651 25.42 0.38 -11.25
C PRO A 651 24.23 -0.09 -12.08
N LEU A 652 24.46 -0.92 -13.10
CA LEU A 652 23.38 -1.56 -13.82
C LEU A 652 22.81 -2.72 -12.97
N VAL A 653 21.58 -2.55 -12.48
CA VAL A 653 20.89 -3.58 -11.71
C VAL A 653 20.05 -4.43 -12.67
N ALA A 654 20.38 -5.71 -12.82
CA ALA A 654 19.73 -6.65 -13.73
C ALA A 654 18.83 -7.69 -13.01
N ASP A 655 18.57 -7.52 -11.71
CA ASP A 655 17.83 -8.52 -10.95
C ASP A 655 16.32 -8.45 -11.23
N GLY A 656 15.79 -9.55 -11.79
CA GLY A 656 14.38 -9.75 -12.15
C GLY A 656 13.37 -9.77 -10.98
N ALA A 657 13.70 -9.19 -9.83
CA ALA A 657 12.82 -9.11 -8.66
C ALA A 657 11.80 -7.95 -8.73
N GLY A 658 11.91 -7.07 -9.74
CA GLY A 658 11.09 -5.87 -9.91
C GLY A 658 10.21 -5.79 -11.17
N GLY A 659 10.13 -6.85 -11.97
CA GLY A 659 9.20 -6.91 -13.11
C GLY A 659 9.57 -6.12 -14.37
N ASP A 660 10.67 -5.35 -14.42
CA ASP A 660 11.19 -4.78 -15.66
C ASP A 660 12.26 -5.73 -16.28
N PRO A 661 11.94 -6.49 -17.35
CA PRO A 661 12.92 -7.36 -18.01
C PRO A 661 13.95 -6.58 -18.83
N GLY A 662 13.78 -5.26 -18.96
CA GLY A 662 14.54 -4.44 -19.89
C GLY A 662 16.06 -4.37 -19.65
N PRO A 663 16.57 -4.27 -18.41
CA PRO A 663 18.02 -4.34 -18.17
C PRO A 663 18.64 -5.68 -18.59
N LEU A 664 17.94 -6.80 -18.36
CA LEU A 664 18.37 -8.14 -18.79
C LEU A 664 18.32 -8.28 -20.31
N GLU A 665 17.26 -7.75 -20.93
CA GLU A 665 17.11 -7.71 -22.39
C GLU A 665 18.26 -6.93 -23.03
N LEU A 666 18.57 -5.74 -22.50
CA LEU A 666 19.68 -4.92 -22.97
C LEU A 666 21.02 -5.64 -22.78
N LEU A 667 21.28 -6.24 -21.62
CA LEU A 667 22.50 -7.03 -21.39
C LEU A 667 22.62 -8.21 -22.35
N SER A 668 21.52 -8.93 -22.60
CA SER A 668 21.50 -10.06 -23.54
C SER A 668 21.87 -9.60 -24.95
N ARG A 669 21.36 -8.45 -25.41
CA ARG A 669 21.72 -7.86 -26.72
C ARG A 669 23.19 -7.44 -26.78
N LEU A 670 23.73 -6.85 -25.71
CA LEU A 670 25.15 -6.49 -25.62
C LEU A 670 26.06 -7.73 -25.67
N GLN A 671 25.69 -8.79 -24.94
CA GLN A 671 26.41 -10.07 -24.93
C GLN A 671 26.36 -10.77 -26.29
N ALA A 672 25.19 -10.83 -26.93
CA ALA A 672 25.02 -11.41 -28.27
C ALA A 672 25.88 -10.68 -29.31
N SER A 673 26.13 -9.38 -29.10
CA SER A 673 27.00 -8.59 -29.96
C SER A 673 28.49 -8.85 -29.72
N GLY A 674 28.87 -9.64 -28.69
CA GLY A 674 30.26 -10.04 -28.39
C GLY A 674 31.02 -9.08 -27.47
N LEU A 675 30.34 -8.27 -26.67
CA LEU A 675 30.97 -7.53 -25.56
C LEU A 675 31.12 -8.48 -24.34
N PRO A 676 32.23 -8.42 -23.58
CA PRO A 676 32.41 -9.28 -22.42
C PRO A 676 31.31 -9.02 -21.38
N GLY A 677 30.43 -10.01 -21.19
CA GLY A 677 29.25 -9.93 -20.31
C GLY A 677 29.56 -9.92 -18.80
N GLY A 678 30.77 -9.53 -18.37
CA GLY A 678 31.26 -9.75 -17.02
C GLY A 678 31.97 -8.57 -16.34
N ALA A 679 31.95 -7.36 -16.91
CA ALA A 679 32.39 -6.17 -16.20
C ALA A 679 31.20 -5.49 -15.51
N GLU A 680 31.40 -4.92 -14.33
CA GLU A 680 30.45 -4.06 -13.60
C GLU A 680 30.07 -2.83 -14.46
N LEU A 681 29.28 -3.04 -15.51
CA LEU A 681 28.81 -1.99 -16.38
C LEU A 681 27.85 -1.11 -15.59
N THR A 682 28.08 0.19 -15.65
CA THR A 682 27.12 1.15 -15.15
C THR A 682 25.94 1.26 -16.13
N ALA A 683 24.78 1.68 -15.63
CA ALA A 683 23.60 1.90 -16.46
C ALA A 683 23.91 2.85 -17.62
N GLY A 684 24.71 3.90 -17.38
CA GLY A 684 25.19 4.81 -18.41
C GLY A 684 26.07 4.11 -19.46
N ALA A 685 27.05 3.31 -19.02
CA ALA A 685 27.93 2.57 -19.93
C ALA A 685 27.17 1.54 -20.79
N ALA A 686 26.24 0.80 -20.17
CA ALA A 686 25.44 -0.20 -20.87
C ALA A 686 24.51 0.43 -21.92
N VAL A 687 23.80 1.50 -21.56
CA VAL A 687 22.96 2.27 -22.49
C VAL A 687 23.82 2.90 -23.59
N ALA A 688 24.99 3.46 -23.26
CA ALA A 688 25.88 4.06 -24.24
C ALA A 688 26.41 3.03 -25.27
N CYS A 689 26.83 1.85 -24.80
CA CYS A 689 27.23 0.74 -25.69
C CYS A 689 26.07 0.28 -26.56
N PHE A 690 24.87 0.16 -26.00
CA PHE A 690 23.67 -0.22 -26.76
C PHE A 690 23.35 0.81 -27.84
N LEU A 691 23.31 2.09 -27.51
CA LEU A 691 23.07 3.16 -28.48
C LEU A 691 24.13 3.17 -29.59
N ALA A 692 25.41 2.95 -29.26
CA ALA A 692 26.48 2.84 -30.25
C ALA A 692 26.31 1.62 -31.18
N LEU A 693 25.83 0.48 -30.66
CA LEU A 693 25.48 -0.70 -31.47
C LEU A 693 24.29 -0.44 -32.40
N GLU A 694 23.41 0.49 -32.03
CA GLU A 694 22.25 0.90 -32.83
C GLU A 694 22.50 2.16 -33.67
N GLY A 695 23.77 2.52 -33.87
CA GLY A 695 24.18 3.54 -34.83
C GLY A 695 24.31 4.95 -34.27
N ALA A 696 24.38 5.11 -32.95
CA ALA A 696 24.73 6.40 -32.36
C ALA A 696 26.16 6.82 -32.73
N ASP A 697 26.33 8.06 -33.19
CA ASP A 697 27.64 8.59 -33.58
C ASP A 697 28.49 8.90 -32.33
N VAL A 698 29.50 8.07 -32.10
CA VAL A 698 30.45 8.21 -30.99
C VAL A 698 31.41 9.39 -31.17
N SER A 699 31.52 9.96 -32.38
CA SER A 699 32.45 11.05 -32.72
C SER A 699 31.78 12.42 -32.89
N TYR A 700 30.45 12.47 -32.91
CA TYR A 700 29.71 13.73 -33.01
C TYR A 700 30.00 14.63 -31.81
N ALA A 701 30.37 15.90 -32.04
CA ALA A 701 30.63 16.86 -30.98
C ALA A 701 29.40 17.75 -30.76
N ASN A 702 28.91 17.82 -29.52
CA ASN A 702 27.82 18.71 -29.12
C ASN A 702 28.19 20.20 -29.25
N HIS A 703 27.27 21.12 -28.91
CA HIS A 703 27.52 22.58 -28.96
C HIS A 703 28.64 23.05 -28.01
N ARG A 704 29.11 22.19 -27.08
CA ARG A 704 30.25 22.44 -26.19
C ARG A 704 31.57 21.87 -26.74
N GLY A 705 31.56 21.31 -27.95
CA GLY A 705 32.74 20.72 -28.59
C GLY A 705 33.21 19.42 -27.95
N ARG A 706 32.35 18.70 -27.23
CA ARG A 706 32.68 17.42 -26.59
C ARG A 706 31.92 16.30 -27.28
N SER A 707 32.64 15.29 -27.75
CA SER A 707 32.05 14.06 -28.29
C SER A 707 31.78 13.01 -27.20
N PRO A 708 30.99 11.96 -27.47
CA PRO A 708 30.85 10.84 -26.56
C PRO A 708 32.18 10.19 -26.19
N LEU A 709 33.13 10.11 -27.12
CA LEU A 709 34.48 9.60 -26.84
C LEU A 709 35.25 10.49 -25.86
N ASP A 710 35.08 11.82 -25.92
CA ASP A 710 35.71 12.75 -24.97
C ASP A 710 35.11 12.64 -23.55
N LEU A 711 33.84 12.23 -23.45
CA LEU A 711 33.14 12.04 -22.18
C LEU A 711 33.42 10.68 -21.53
N ALA A 712 33.84 9.69 -22.31
CA ALA A 712 34.24 8.37 -21.83
C ALA A 712 35.66 8.44 -21.24
N ALA A 713 35.79 8.90 -19.99
CA ALA A 713 37.06 9.14 -19.31
C ALA A 713 37.91 7.87 -19.04
N GLU A 714 37.37 6.67 -19.27
CA GLU A 714 38.02 5.38 -18.99
C GLU A 714 38.34 4.59 -20.26
N GLY A 715 39.57 4.08 -20.38
CA GLY A 715 40.05 3.37 -21.58
C GLY A 715 39.22 2.15 -21.99
N ARG A 716 38.67 1.39 -21.02
CA ARG A 716 37.84 0.20 -21.32
C ARG A 716 36.48 0.57 -21.92
N LEU A 717 35.86 1.64 -21.43
CA LEU A 717 34.58 2.11 -21.98
C LEU A 717 34.78 2.71 -23.38
N LEU A 718 35.90 3.41 -23.59
CA LEU A 718 36.27 3.95 -24.89
C LEU A 718 36.46 2.84 -25.93
N GLU A 719 37.21 1.79 -25.59
CA GLU A 719 37.36 0.59 -26.45
C GLU A 719 36.02 -0.10 -26.73
N ALA A 720 35.16 -0.23 -25.71
CA ALA A 720 33.84 -0.82 -25.88
C ALA A 720 32.95 0.00 -26.84
N LEU A 721 32.90 1.33 -26.68
CA LEU A 721 32.13 2.22 -27.56
C LEU A 721 32.62 2.18 -29.01
N GLN A 722 33.94 2.23 -29.21
CA GLN A 722 34.54 2.11 -30.54
C GLN A 722 34.25 0.74 -31.17
N GLY A 723 34.36 -0.34 -30.39
CA GLY A 723 34.01 -1.68 -30.82
C GLY A 723 32.54 -1.82 -31.20
N CYS A 724 31.63 -1.22 -30.44
CA CYS A 724 30.20 -1.18 -30.74
C CYS A 724 29.91 -0.45 -32.05
N ALA A 725 30.44 0.77 -32.20
CA ALA A 725 30.26 1.57 -33.41
C ALA A 725 30.82 0.88 -34.66
N GLN A 726 31.97 0.20 -34.53
CA GLN A 726 32.54 -0.56 -35.64
C GLN A 726 31.66 -1.76 -36.03
N ARG A 727 31.06 -2.47 -35.07
CA ARG A 727 30.14 -3.58 -35.33
C ARG A 727 28.87 -3.11 -36.06
N PHE A 728 28.31 -1.97 -35.66
CA PHE A 728 27.20 -1.36 -36.40
C PHE A 728 27.56 -1.09 -37.86
N ARG A 729 28.74 -0.50 -38.13
CA ARG A 729 29.20 -0.24 -39.50
C ARG A 729 29.32 -1.51 -40.34
N VAL A 730 29.86 -2.58 -39.77
CA VAL A 730 29.96 -3.89 -40.46
C VAL A 730 28.57 -4.45 -40.76
N ARG A 731 27.65 -4.42 -39.79
CA ARG A 731 26.26 -4.87 -39.97
C ARG A 731 25.54 -4.09 -41.07
N ALA A 732 25.66 -2.76 -41.06
CA ALA A 732 25.05 -1.89 -42.07
C ALA A 732 25.62 -2.17 -43.48
N GLN A 733 26.93 -2.38 -43.61
CA GLN A 733 27.56 -2.75 -44.88
C GLN A 733 27.12 -4.13 -45.40
N ASP A 734 26.88 -5.10 -44.51
CA ASP A 734 26.39 -6.43 -44.91
C ASP A 734 24.93 -6.38 -45.37
N GLU A 735 24.08 -5.57 -44.70
CA GLU A 735 22.69 -5.34 -45.09
C GLU A 735 22.57 -4.60 -46.44
N GLU A 736 23.42 -3.60 -46.69
CA GLU A 736 23.49 -2.91 -47.98
C GLU A 736 23.90 -3.85 -49.13
N VAL A 737 24.86 -4.76 -48.89
CA VAL A 737 25.28 -5.76 -49.88
C VAL A 737 24.17 -6.77 -50.18
N HIS A 738 23.39 -7.17 -49.17
CA HIS A 738 22.27 -8.09 -49.37
C HIS A 738 21.08 -7.45 -50.10
N GLN A 739 20.95 -6.12 -50.08
CA GLN A 739 19.93 -5.37 -50.82
C GLN A 739 20.36 -4.99 -52.26
N MET A 740 21.63 -5.20 -52.64
CA MET A 740 22.12 -4.96 -54.00
C MET A 740 21.68 -6.07 -54.98
N PRO A 741 21.32 -5.75 -56.24
CA PRO A 741 21.02 -6.75 -57.26
C PRO A 741 22.18 -7.72 -57.44
N SER A 742 21.88 -9.01 -57.64
CA SER A 742 22.82 -10.15 -57.57
C SER A 742 24.13 -10.01 -58.37
N GLY A 743 24.14 -9.21 -59.45
CA GLY A 743 25.35 -8.94 -60.24
C GLY A 743 26.41 -8.10 -59.52
N HIS A 744 26.03 -7.23 -58.58
CA HIS A 744 26.97 -6.35 -57.86
C HIS A 744 27.48 -6.94 -56.53
N GLN A 745 26.89 -8.04 -56.07
CA GLN A 745 27.33 -8.76 -54.87
C GLN A 745 28.70 -9.43 -55.06
N GLN A 746 29.01 -9.90 -56.28
CA GLN A 746 30.30 -10.52 -56.61
C GLN A 746 31.46 -9.51 -56.65
N GLU A 747 31.25 -8.30 -57.18
CA GLU A 747 32.28 -7.25 -57.19
C GLU A 747 32.57 -6.70 -55.79
N ALA A 748 31.55 -6.57 -54.93
CA ALA A 748 31.72 -6.14 -53.56
C ALA A 748 32.48 -7.20 -52.71
N ALA A 749 32.23 -8.49 -52.94
CA ALA A 749 32.94 -9.59 -52.27
C ALA A 749 34.43 -9.65 -52.67
N LEU A 750 34.76 -9.37 -53.93
CA LEU A 750 36.14 -9.33 -54.43
C LEU A 750 36.96 -8.16 -53.86
N ARG A 751 36.32 -7.03 -53.55
CA ARG A 751 36.99 -5.89 -52.89
C ARG A 751 37.30 -6.11 -51.41
N ARG A 752 36.64 -7.07 -50.74
CA ARG A 752 36.88 -7.39 -49.31
C ARG A 752 38.09 -8.30 -49.05
N LEU A 753 38.68 -8.89 -50.10
CA LEU A 753 39.84 -9.78 -50.00
C LEU A 753 41.19 -9.08 -50.30
N GLY A 754 41.19 -7.75 -50.44
CA GLY A 754 42.35 -6.92 -50.77
C GLY A 754 42.91 -6.17 -49.58
#